data_AF-A0AAV2ZDM5-F1
#
_entry.id   AF-A0AAV2ZDM5-F1
#
_cell.length_a   1.000
_cell.length_b   1.000
_cell.length_c   1.000
_cell.angle_alpha   90.00
_cell.angle_beta   90.00
_cell.angle_gamma   90.00
#
_symmetry.space_group_name_H-M   'P 1'
#
loop_
_entity.id
_entity.type
_entity.pdbx_description
1 polymer ?
#
loop_
_entity_poly.entity_id
_entity_poly.type
_entity_poly.pdbx_seq_one_letter_code
_entity_poly.pdbx_strand_id
1 'polypeptide(L)'
;MNVGRWRVMALLAAAFAASACVSGMAEESMASSSGACDTKGQTVIMKGDSDLEAVVVAADCTKTKVSVTVSDGKSSLVAKGLAIEVVKSVPDAMTIDLSNNSIAQFKVSGLSNVTKLVLNLNAFSSFKDVTVPSSLKTLDLSLNNLASFDGFDPPSSLVDLFVGGNAMTSLSPVAKYTNLRTLYVHDLPIKTFADVAFPDSVQLLNIMNTSLSSWKDLKLPPKLTQLDVSSNSLSTLPDSLPDTVISFKADYNKFTSLERYRFPTGITTLNFENNPLTNVEGVYFPWNLQYLKLGKNEISNFVISRDDMTKIFSNLKEFTASVNQASCKNPKASRVVTSRVPVCVLDTDDFSKAYGDGSNVGSLAPAPAASSGSKAESKSSNGWVAPVVIVICIVVVIAIGIFAFRRYKAKTNKQPITLADTLLPGSNIGSGSHHNTLTFNSGIFSQGKVTMNPHTGSASETSLVKYRIAANEIIVERALAKGGFGIVYLAQYQGRVVVVKKILPEKASDDRCLKGFLDEIKLCSTLDHPKVVKFLGVSWNTLSDISVIMEYMPNGDLDVLLKRQHERKLQGMDDFDWYQNSSTLPSRAQIALDVLEAVVYLHSFSSPIIHRDLKAKNVLLSKNYEAKLSDFGISREWAVDQTMTAGIGTMAWIAPEVLRGERYTEKADIYSFGVMMSELATYQKPFEGVTNALIVLKVTSGEEQPQMGQCPEDIRELSMRCLSYHPSDRPSAMVAHYELRTLLKLHTAFEL
;
A
#
# COMPACT_ATOMS: atom_id res chain seq x y z
N MET A 1 5.82 -9.44 -72.98
CA MET A 1 4.45 -9.98 -73.10
C MET A 1 3.53 -9.09 -72.29
N ASN A 2 2.52 -8.51 -72.96
CA ASN A 2 1.33 -7.79 -72.46
C ASN A 2 1.57 -6.58 -71.52
N VAL A 3 1.42 -5.30 -71.91
CA VAL A 3 0.33 -4.60 -72.64
C VAL A 3 -1.04 -5.09 -72.14
N GLY A 4 -1.91 -4.32 -71.50
CA GLY A 4 -1.97 -2.89 -71.22
C GLY A 4 -3.43 -2.52 -70.97
N ARG A 5 -3.66 -1.44 -70.23
CA ARG A 5 -4.68 -0.38 -70.45
C ARG A 5 -4.66 0.51 -69.21
N TRP A 6 -4.06 1.71 -69.27
CA TRP A 6 -4.63 2.94 -69.86
C TRP A 6 -6.02 3.22 -69.28
N ARG A 7 -6.07 4.11 -68.28
CA ARG A 7 -6.17 5.57 -68.40
C ARG A 7 -7.64 6.01 -68.33
N VAL A 8 -7.93 6.69 -67.23
CA VAL A 8 -8.78 7.89 -67.19
C VAL A 8 -7.83 8.91 -66.51
N MET A 9 -7.01 9.69 -67.23
CA MET A 9 -7.33 11.03 -67.79
C MET A 9 -8.34 11.78 -66.90
N ALA A 10 -8.08 12.93 -66.29
CA ALA A 10 -7.02 13.92 -66.36
C ALA A 10 -7.32 14.97 -65.26
N LEU A 11 -6.46 16.00 -65.16
CA LEU A 11 -6.59 17.27 -64.41
C LEU A 11 -6.05 17.19 -62.97
N LEU A 12 -4.99 17.88 -62.52
CA LEU A 12 -4.16 19.02 -62.97
C LEU A 12 -2.83 18.91 -62.15
N ALA A 13 -1.61 18.77 -62.72
CA ALA A 13 -0.64 19.86 -63.01
C ALA A 13 -0.73 21.08 -62.06
N ALA A 14 0.29 21.65 -61.41
CA ALA A 14 1.76 21.69 -61.53
C ALA A 14 2.29 22.25 -60.18
N ALA A 15 3.38 21.78 -59.54
CA ALA A 15 4.81 22.04 -59.83
C ALA A 15 5.17 23.56 -59.87
N PHE A 16 6.24 24.12 -59.30
CA PHE A 16 7.45 23.68 -58.58
C PHE A 16 8.16 24.96 -58.03
N ALA A 17 9.26 24.79 -57.30
CA ALA A 17 10.12 25.75 -56.59
C ALA A 17 10.75 26.97 -57.36
N ALA A 18 11.15 28.02 -56.60
CA ALA A 18 12.41 28.84 -56.68
C ALA A 18 12.24 30.15 -55.83
N SER A 19 13.02 30.48 -54.78
CA SER A 19 14.42 30.94 -54.65
C SER A 19 14.62 32.48 -54.56
N ALA A 20 15.28 32.90 -53.47
CA ALA A 20 16.24 34.03 -53.26
C ALA A 20 15.82 35.51 -52.99
N CYS A 21 16.29 35.99 -51.82
CA CYS A 21 16.91 37.28 -51.42
C CYS A 21 16.30 38.65 -51.80
N VAL A 22 16.00 39.49 -50.80
CA VAL A 22 16.55 40.87 -50.59
C VAL A 22 16.44 41.27 -49.11
N SER A 23 17.46 41.97 -48.63
CA SER A 23 17.76 42.56 -47.31
C SER A 23 16.91 43.77 -46.89
N GLY A 24 16.82 44.05 -45.58
CA GLY A 24 16.72 45.44 -45.07
C GLY A 24 15.87 45.67 -43.81
N MET A 25 16.56 45.81 -42.67
CA MET A 25 16.32 46.74 -41.53
C MET A 25 14.95 46.82 -40.82
N ALA A 26 15.02 46.55 -39.51
CA ALA A 26 14.27 47.12 -38.37
C ALA A 26 12.91 47.80 -38.61
N GLU A 27 11.87 47.19 -38.05
CA GLU A 27 10.74 47.92 -37.47
C GLU A 27 10.24 47.17 -36.23
N GLU A 28 10.33 47.84 -35.07
CA GLU A 28 9.53 47.51 -33.90
C GLU A 28 8.06 47.67 -34.27
N SER A 29 7.28 46.61 -34.17
CA SER A 29 5.82 46.74 -34.06
C SER A 29 5.29 45.81 -32.98
N MET A 30 4.90 46.41 -31.86
CA MET A 30 3.93 45.83 -30.94
C MET A 30 2.70 45.38 -31.74
N ALA A 31 2.43 44.08 -31.77
CA ALA A 31 1.16 43.53 -32.21
C ALA A 31 0.70 42.48 -31.19
N SER A 32 -0.29 42.87 -30.39
CA SER A 32 -1.11 41.96 -29.62
C SER A 32 -2.00 41.15 -30.56
N SER A 33 -1.87 39.82 -30.55
CA SER A 33 -2.95 38.89 -30.94
C SER A 33 -2.58 37.45 -30.58
N SER A 34 -3.50 36.79 -29.86
CA SER A 34 -3.70 35.34 -29.71
C SER A 34 -2.52 34.41 -30.07
N GLY A 35 -1.75 34.01 -29.05
CA GLY A 35 -0.64 33.06 -29.21
C GLY A 35 -1.13 31.68 -29.71
N ALA A 36 -0.70 31.33 -30.91
CA ALA A 36 -0.93 30.04 -31.55
C ALA A 36 -0.45 28.88 -30.67
N CYS A 37 -1.24 27.82 -30.62
CA CYS A 37 -0.89 26.57 -29.97
C CYS A 37 0.13 25.80 -30.82
N ASP A 38 1.41 25.95 -30.49
CA ASP A 38 2.52 25.25 -31.15
C ASP A 38 3.04 24.09 -30.29
N THR A 39 2.16 23.11 -30.07
CA THR A 39 2.49 21.84 -29.39
C THR A 39 2.74 20.69 -30.35
N LYS A 40 2.49 20.88 -31.66
CA LYS A 40 2.60 19.86 -32.71
C LYS A 40 1.86 18.55 -32.36
N GLY A 41 0.77 18.65 -31.60
CA GLY A 41 -0.05 17.50 -31.19
C GLY A 41 0.49 16.69 -30.02
N GLN A 42 1.50 17.17 -29.29
CA GLN A 42 2.07 16.51 -28.11
C GLN A 42 1.75 17.28 -26.84
N THR A 43 1.78 16.60 -25.69
CA THR A 43 1.69 17.30 -24.39
C THR A 43 3.07 17.81 -23.95
N VAL A 44 3.19 19.12 -23.73
CA VAL A 44 4.47 19.81 -23.50
C VAL A 44 4.48 20.50 -22.14
N ILE A 45 5.56 20.37 -21.36
CA ILE A 45 5.80 21.20 -20.18
C ILE A 45 6.85 22.29 -20.47
N MET A 46 6.58 23.51 -20.01
CA MET A 46 7.47 24.66 -20.09
C MET A 46 7.46 25.44 -18.77
N LYS A 47 8.57 26.11 -18.43
CA LYS A 47 8.62 27.10 -17.34
C LYS A 47 7.57 28.19 -17.61
N GLY A 48 6.82 28.57 -16.57
CA GLY A 48 5.84 29.66 -16.63
C GLY A 48 6.50 31.02 -16.53
N ASP A 49 5.70 32.05 -16.25
CA ASP A 49 6.19 33.44 -16.23
C ASP A 49 7.07 33.74 -15.00
N SER A 50 7.06 32.85 -14.01
CA SER A 50 7.92 32.91 -12.82
C SER A 50 8.60 31.57 -12.53
N ASP A 51 9.68 31.57 -11.74
CA ASP A 51 10.34 30.36 -11.22
C ASP A 51 9.50 29.56 -10.22
N LEU A 52 8.27 30.00 -9.93
CA LEU A 52 7.34 29.31 -9.05
C LEU A 52 6.25 28.54 -9.80
N GLU A 53 6.28 28.51 -11.12
CA GLU A 53 5.30 27.78 -11.93
C GLU A 53 5.90 27.17 -13.19
N ALA A 54 5.38 26.01 -13.57
CA ALA A 54 5.45 25.43 -14.90
C ALA A 54 4.05 25.40 -15.52
N VAL A 55 3.99 25.32 -16.84
CA VAL A 55 2.76 25.19 -17.61
C VAL A 55 2.87 23.95 -18.48
N VAL A 56 1.91 23.04 -18.30
CA VAL A 56 1.69 21.90 -19.20
C VAL A 56 0.67 22.33 -20.24
N VAL A 57 0.99 22.18 -21.51
CA VAL A 57 0.11 22.46 -22.64
C VAL A 57 -0.18 21.13 -23.31
N ALA A 58 -1.42 20.66 -23.22
CA ALA A 58 -1.86 19.41 -23.84
C ALA A 58 -1.98 19.55 -25.37
N ALA A 59 -2.11 18.42 -26.05
CA ALA A 59 -2.28 18.35 -27.50
C ALA A 59 -3.51 19.13 -28.01
N ASP A 60 -4.58 19.20 -27.21
CA ASP A 60 -5.80 19.97 -27.48
C ASP A 60 -5.69 21.46 -27.09
N CYS A 61 -4.48 21.92 -26.78
CA CYS A 61 -4.14 23.28 -26.39
C CYS A 61 -4.67 23.71 -25.02
N THR A 62 -5.22 22.78 -24.23
CA THR A 62 -5.55 23.06 -22.83
C THR A 62 -4.26 23.28 -22.04
N LYS A 63 -4.27 24.33 -21.21
CA LYS A 63 -3.12 24.71 -20.38
C LYS A 63 -3.41 24.38 -18.92
N THR A 64 -2.53 23.61 -18.30
CA THR A 64 -2.55 23.28 -16.88
C THR A 64 -1.33 23.88 -16.20
N LYS A 65 -1.54 24.75 -15.21
CA LYS A 65 -0.44 25.28 -14.41
C LYS A 65 -0.04 24.28 -13.34
N VAL A 66 1.27 24.13 -13.12
CA VAL A 66 1.86 23.31 -12.06
C VAL A 66 2.75 24.20 -11.22
N SER A 67 2.40 24.43 -9.96
CA SER A 67 3.16 25.28 -9.05
C SER A 67 4.37 24.53 -8.49
N VAL A 68 5.46 25.26 -8.30
CA VAL A 68 6.58 24.84 -7.46
C VAL A 68 6.20 25.12 -6.01
N THR A 69 6.11 24.08 -5.19
CA THR A 69 5.86 24.21 -3.75
C THR A 69 7.16 24.50 -3.02
N VAL A 70 7.18 25.46 -2.10
CA VAL A 70 8.34 25.76 -1.24
C VAL A 70 7.95 25.51 0.22
N SER A 71 8.62 24.58 0.88
CA SER A 71 8.45 24.30 2.32
C SER A 71 9.82 24.14 2.98
N ASP A 72 10.04 24.80 4.11
CA ASP A 72 11.31 24.81 4.86
C ASP A 72 12.55 25.09 3.98
N GLY A 73 12.40 26.03 3.04
CA GLY A 73 13.48 26.40 2.09
C GLY A 73 13.76 25.37 0.99
N LYS A 74 12.96 24.30 0.88
CA LYS A 74 13.06 23.28 -0.17
C LYS A 74 11.96 23.49 -1.21
N SER A 75 12.36 23.77 -2.45
CA SER A 75 11.45 23.90 -3.59
C SER A 75 11.22 22.56 -4.30
N SER A 76 9.98 22.26 -4.68
CA SER A 76 9.60 21.02 -5.35
C SER A 76 8.58 21.26 -6.46
N LEU A 77 8.89 20.78 -7.66
CA LEU A 77 7.96 20.70 -8.79
C LEU A 77 7.48 19.26 -8.93
N VAL A 78 6.17 19.03 -8.84
CA VAL A 78 5.57 17.70 -9.00
C VAL A 78 4.55 17.73 -10.14
N ALA A 79 4.95 17.21 -11.30
CA ALA A 79 4.14 17.09 -12.52
C ALA A 79 4.04 15.61 -12.95
N LYS A 80 3.50 14.80 -12.03
CA LYS A 80 3.32 13.35 -12.19
C LYS A 80 1.99 13.02 -12.89
N GLY A 81 1.98 12.08 -13.82
CA GLY A 81 0.71 11.54 -14.37
C GLY A 81 -0.05 12.49 -15.30
N LEU A 82 0.64 13.47 -15.89
CA LEU A 82 0.02 14.53 -16.70
C LEU A 82 0.13 14.27 -18.20
N ALA A 83 0.44 13.03 -18.59
CA ALA A 83 0.65 12.60 -19.97
C ALA A 83 1.70 13.45 -20.73
N ILE A 84 2.70 13.98 -20.04
CA ILE A 84 3.73 14.83 -20.64
C ILE A 84 4.60 13.99 -21.59
N GLU A 85 4.82 14.48 -22.80
CA GLU A 85 5.68 13.85 -23.80
C GLU A 85 6.98 14.64 -24.01
N VAL A 86 6.91 15.98 -23.93
CA VAL A 86 8.04 16.86 -24.23
C VAL A 86 8.30 17.84 -23.09
N VAL A 87 9.55 17.91 -22.64
CA VAL A 87 10.01 18.89 -21.64
C VAL A 87 10.78 20.01 -22.34
N LYS A 88 10.11 21.14 -22.61
CA LYS A 88 10.76 22.33 -23.19
C LYS A 88 11.61 23.07 -22.15
N SER A 89 11.05 23.27 -20.96
CA SER A 89 11.74 23.90 -19.83
C SER A 89 10.99 23.62 -18.53
N VAL A 90 11.67 23.75 -17.40
CA VAL A 90 11.07 23.64 -16.05
C VAL A 90 11.74 24.64 -15.11
N PRO A 91 11.05 25.10 -14.05
CA PRO A 91 11.68 25.89 -12.98
C PRO A 91 12.84 25.18 -12.29
N ASP A 92 13.83 25.95 -11.81
CA ASP A 92 15.01 25.43 -11.09
C ASP A 92 14.70 25.13 -9.61
N ALA A 93 13.85 24.12 -9.39
CA ALA A 93 13.44 23.66 -8.07
C ALA A 93 14.42 22.62 -7.48
N MET A 94 14.53 22.52 -6.15
CA MET A 94 15.41 21.51 -5.51
C MET A 94 15.00 20.07 -5.81
N THR A 95 13.69 19.81 -5.96
CA THR A 95 13.14 18.52 -6.39
C THR A 95 12.29 18.71 -7.65
N ILE A 96 12.49 17.86 -8.64
CA ILE A 96 11.66 17.79 -9.84
C ILE A 96 11.15 16.36 -9.98
N ASP A 97 9.84 16.16 -9.94
CA ASP A 97 9.16 14.89 -10.14
C ASP A 97 8.28 14.96 -11.39
N LEU A 98 8.70 14.24 -12.43
CA LEU A 98 7.98 14.06 -13.70
C LEU A 98 7.63 12.59 -13.92
N SER A 99 7.42 11.83 -12.84
CA SER A 99 7.11 10.41 -12.91
C SER A 99 5.78 10.10 -13.60
N ASN A 100 5.64 8.88 -14.11
CA ASN A 100 4.40 8.38 -14.72
C ASN A 100 3.90 9.26 -15.87
N ASN A 101 4.76 9.55 -16.84
CA ASN A 101 4.45 10.31 -18.04
C ASN A 101 4.90 9.52 -19.29
N SER A 102 5.02 10.18 -20.44
CA SER A 102 5.49 9.58 -21.70
C SER A 102 6.73 10.31 -22.22
N ILE A 103 7.57 10.81 -21.31
CA ILE A 103 8.76 11.60 -21.65
C ILE A 103 9.84 10.67 -22.19
N ALA A 104 10.31 10.95 -23.41
CA ALA A 104 11.43 10.23 -24.01
C ALA A 104 12.77 10.99 -23.86
N GLN A 105 12.73 12.32 -23.66
CA GLN A 105 13.91 13.17 -23.55
C GLN A 105 13.75 14.25 -22.47
N PHE A 106 14.80 14.44 -21.67
CA PHE A 106 14.92 15.49 -20.66
C PHE A 106 16.20 16.27 -20.94
N LYS A 107 16.12 17.29 -21.80
CA LYS A 107 17.25 18.11 -22.25
C LYS A 107 17.16 19.55 -21.77
N VAL A 108 16.91 19.71 -20.48
CA VAL A 108 16.78 21.03 -19.86
C VAL A 108 18.15 21.51 -19.35
N SER A 109 18.54 22.72 -19.76
CA SER A 109 19.75 23.42 -19.30
C SER A 109 19.41 24.46 -18.23
N GLY A 110 20.42 24.92 -17.46
CA GLY A 110 20.27 26.02 -16.51
C GLY A 110 19.65 25.63 -15.17
N LEU A 111 19.59 24.33 -14.86
CA LEU A 111 19.14 23.80 -13.58
C LEU A 111 20.34 23.70 -12.63
N SER A 112 20.44 24.62 -11.67
CA SER A 112 21.57 24.74 -10.75
C SER A 112 21.23 24.28 -9.33
N ASN A 113 19.95 24.30 -8.94
CA ASN A 113 19.49 23.98 -7.59
C ASN A 113 18.92 22.56 -7.45
N VAL A 114 18.67 21.85 -8.56
CA VAL A 114 18.06 20.52 -8.55
C VAL A 114 18.96 19.50 -7.85
N THR A 115 18.52 19.04 -6.69
CA THR A 115 19.19 17.98 -5.92
C THR A 115 18.52 16.61 -6.07
N LYS A 116 17.24 16.57 -6.45
CA LYS A 116 16.48 15.33 -6.69
C LYS A 116 15.68 15.42 -7.99
N LEU A 117 15.85 14.41 -8.84
CA LEU A 117 15.16 14.30 -10.13
C LEU A 117 14.51 12.92 -10.23
N VAL A 118 13.18 12.90 -10.35
CA VAL A 118 12.36 11.69 -10.42
C VAL A 118 11.72 11.60 -11.79
N LEU A 119 12.12 10.59 -12.55
CA LEU A 119 11.77 10.34 -13.96
C LEU A 119 11.30 8.90 -14.18
N ASN A 120 10.92 8.18 -13.12
CA ASN A 120 10.46 6.80 -13.24
C ASN A 120 9.10 6.70 -13.97
N LEU A 121 8.81 5.54 -14.57
CA LEU A 121 7.59 5.31 -15.37
C LEU A 121 7.46 6.34 -16.52
N ASN A 122 8.46 6.34 -17.41
CA ASN A 122 8.49 7.19 -18.61
C ASN A 122 8.93 6.34 -19.83
N ALA A 123 9.36 7.00 -20.92
CA ALA A 123 9.75 6.35 -22.17
C ALA A 123 11.25 6.53 -22.50
N PHE A 124 12.11 6.77 -21.50
CA PHE A 124 13.55 6.95 -21.73
C PHE A 124 14.18 5.64 -22.23
N SER A 125 14.90 5.70 -23.35
CA SER A 125 15.59 4.53 -23.94
C SER A 125 17.12 4.66 -23.94
N SER A 126 17.66 5.87 -23.77
CA SER A 126 19.09 6.13 -23.63
C SER A 126 19.37 7.19 -22.56
N PHE A 127 20.48 7.04 -21.83
CA PHE A 127 20.97 8.13 -20.95
C PHE A 127 21.41 9.36 -21.74
N LYS A 128 21.74 9.21 -23.02
CA LYS A 128 21.99 10.35 -23.91
C LYS A 128 20.78 11.26 -24.05
N ASP A 129 19.58 10.81 -23.67
CA ASP A 129 18.36 11.61 -23.70
C ASP A 129 18.10 12.36 -22.39
N VAL A 130 18.93 12.14 -21.35
CA VAL A 130 18.80 12.77 -20.03
C VAL A 130 19.97 13.73 -19.81
N THR A 131 19.69 14.99 -19.52
CA THR A 131 20.68 15.96 -19.05
C THR A 131 20.59 16.06 -17.55
N VAL A 132 21.71 15.79 -16.87
CA VAL A 132 21.77 15.74 -15.42
C VAL A 132 22.41 17.03 -14.86
N PRO A 133 21.73 17.77 -13.96
CA PRO A 133 22.28 18.95 -13.28
C PRO A 133 23.52 18.63 -12.44
N SER A 134 24.50 19.55 -12.37
CA SER A 134 25.74 19.34 -11.59
C SER A 134 25.53 19.23 -10.07
N SER A 135 24.41 19.73 -9.56
CA SER A 135 24.02 19.68 -8.14
C SER A 135 23.22 18.43 -7.75
N LEU A 136 22.92 17.54 -8.72
CA LEU A 136 22.03 16.41 -8.52
C LEU A 136 22.61 15.38 -7.55
N LYS A 137 21.86 15.06 -6.49
CA LYS A 137 22.21 14.04 -5.50
C LYS A 137 21.42 12.74 -5.68
N THR A 138 20.19 12.82 -6.16
CA THR A 138 19.30 11.67 -6.33
C THR A 138 18.69 11.67 -7.72
N LEU A 139 18.83 10.56 -8.44
CA LEU A 139 18.24 10.33 -9.76
C LEU A 139 17.43 9.03 -9.76
N ASP A 140 16.15 9.12 -10.09
CA ASP A 140 15.29 7.96 -10.30
C ASP A 140 14.83 7.86 -11.75
N LEU A 141 15.27 6.81 -12.43
CA LEU A 141 14.97 6.45 -13.81
C LEU A 141 14.37 5.04 -13.89
N SER A 142 13.83 4.53 -12.80
CA SER A 142 13.26 3.18 -12.75
C SER A 142 12.05 3.04 -13.70
N LEU A 143 11.75 1.82 -14.15
CA LEU A 143 10.57 1.52 -14.97
C LEU A 143 10.52 2.36 -16.25
N ASN A 144 11.64 2.38 -16.98
CA ASN A 144 11.80 2.98 -18.31
C ASN A 144 12.27 1.89 -19.31
N ASN A 145 12.82 2.28 -20.46
CA ASN A 145 13.33 1.38 -21.50
C ASN A 145 14.86 1.49 -21.70
N LEU A 146 15.62 1.88 -20.66
CA LEU A 146 17.07 2.02 -20.74
C LEU A 146 17.73 0.65 -20.99
N ALA A 147 18.63 0.56 -21.98
CA ALA A 147 19.31 -0.68 -22.35
C ALA A 147 20.74 -0.80 -21.80
N SER A 148 21.42 0.32 -21.55
CA SER A 148 22.80 0.37 -21.05
C SER A 148 23.07 1.72 -20.37
N PHE A 149 24.22 1.85 -19.69
CA PHE A 149 24.72 3.13 -19.17
C PHE A 149 25.40 4.01 -20.24
N ASP A 150 25.27 3.68 -21.53
CA ASP A 150 25.96 4.42 -22.58
C ASP A 150 25.49 5.87 -22.67
N GLY A 151 26.45 6.80 -22.63
CA GLY A 151 26.18 8.23 -22.60
C GLY A 151 25.72 8.76 -21.24
N PHE A 152 25.82 7.97 -20.17
CA PHE A 152 25.58 8.44 -18.81
C PHE A 152 26.86 9.01 -18.19
N ASP A 153 26.88 10.32 -17.97
CA ASP A 153 27.93 11.05 -17.27
C ASP A 153 27.32 11.79 -16.05
N PRO A 154 27.11 11.10 -14.93
CA PRO A 154 26.51 11.70 -13.74
C PRO A 154 27.49 12.66 -13.06
N PRO A 155 26.96 13.69 -12.37
CA PRO A 155 27.80 14.60 -11.62
C PRO A 155 28.43 13.91 -10.42
N SER A 156 29.58 14.41 -9.97
CA SER A 156 30.24 13.92 -8.75
C SER A 156 29.39 14.07 -7.49
N SER A 157 28.36 14.92 -7.52
CA SER A 157 27.39 15.11 -6.43
C SER A 157 26.35 13.99 -6.34
N LEU A 158 26.24 13.10 -7.35
CA LEU A 158 25.25 12.03 -7.38
C LEU A 158 25.58 10.95 -6.34
N VAL A 159 24.62 10.68 -5.47
CA VAL A 159 24.73 9.75 -4.34
C VAL A 159 23.73 8.60 -4.45
N ASP A 160 22.52 8.87 -4.95
CA ASP A 160 21.46 7.86 -5.08
C ASP A 160 21.03 7.69 -6.53
N LEU A 161 21.07 6.45 -7.01
CA LEU A 161 20.68 6.08 -8.37
C LEU A 161 19.69 4.91 -8.35
N PHE A 162 18.53 5.13 -8.96
CA PHE A 162 17.48 4.13 -9.13
C PHE A 162 17.25 3.91 -10.62
N VAL A 163 17.47 2.69 -11.08
CA VAL A 163 17.35 2.30 -12.51
C VAL A 163 16.66 0.96 -12.67
N GLY A 164 15.97 0.46 -11.64
CA GLY A 164 15.30 -0.84 -11.69
C GLY A 164 14.17 -0.90 -12.71
N GLY A 165 13.80 -2.09 -13.18
CA GLY A 165 12.69 -2.29 -14.13
C GLY A 165 12.94 -1.73 -15.53
N ASN A 166 14.20 -1.53 -15.90
CA ASN A 166 14.64 -1.19 -17.26
C ASN A 166 15.05 -2.42 -18.07
N ALA A 167 15.38 -2.24 -19.35
CA ALA A 167 15.83 -3.30 -20.25
C ALA A 167 17.35 -3.57 -20.19
N MET A 168 18.02 -3.18 -19.10
CA MET A 168 19.48 -3.26 -18.98
C MET A 168 19.96 -4.69 -18.75
N THR A 169 20.79 -5.20 -19.65
CA THR A 169 21.39 -6.55 -19.51
C THR A 169 22.76 -6.55 -18.86
N SER A 170 23.36 -5.36 -18.67
CA SER A 170 24.65 -5.15 -18.00
C SER A 170 24.64 -3.84 -17.24
N LEU A 171 25.37 -3.81 -16.12
CA LEU A 171 25.60 -2.60 -15.33
C LEU A 171 26.96 -1.96 -15.61
N SER A 172 27.78 -2.51 -16.52
CA SER A 172 29.08 -1.90 -16.80
C SER A 172 28.92 -0.63 -17.66
N PRO A 173 29.66 0.46 -17.41
CA PRO A 173 30.71 0.62 -16.40
C PRO A 173 30.28 1.40 -15.14
N VAL A 174 29.38 0.85 -14.31
CA VAL A 174 28.90 1.48 -13.06
C VAL A 174 30.05 1.85 -12.08
N ALA A 175 31.19 1.17 -12.16
CA ALA A 175 32.40 1.46 -11.39
C ALA A 175 32.88 2.92 -11.48
N LYS A 176 32.57 3.61 -12.60
CA LYS A 176 32.97 5.01 -12.81
C LYS A 176 32.29 5.98 -11.85
N TYR A 177 31.18 5.57 -11.22
CA TYR A 177 30.33 6.44 -10.40
C TYR A 177 30.71 6.35 -8.92
N THR A 178 31.90 6.87 -8.58
CA THR A 178 32.61 6.62 -7.31
C THR A 178 31.98 7.24 -6.05
N ASN A 179 30.94 8.05 -6.19
CA ASN A 179 30.28 8.72 -5.05
C ASN A 179 28.92 8.12 -4.70
N LEU A 180 28.46 7.11 -5.45
CA LEU A 180 27.18 6.43 -5.21
C LEU A 180 27.19 5.74 -3.84
N ARG A 181 26.22 6.07 -2.99
CA ARG A 181 25.92 5.34 -1.75
C ARG A 181 24.76 4.36 -1.95
N THR A 182 23.81 4.71 -2.80
CA THR A 182 22.60 3.92 -2.99
C THR A 182 22.47 3.54 -4.47
N LEU A 183 22.34 2.23 -4.73
CA LEU A 183 22.14 1.71 -6.08
C LEU A 183 20.97 0.70 -6.09
N TYR A 184 19.87 1.10 -6.73
CA TYR A 184 18.68 0.26 -6.94
C TYR A 184 18.62 -0.21 -8.39
N VAL A 185 18.83 -1.50 -8.59
CA VAL A 185 18.90 -2.18 -9.90
C VAL A 185 17.96 -3.39 -9.95
N HIS A 186 16.80 -3.29 -9.29
CA HIS A 186 15.80 -4.35 -9.23
C HIS A 186 15.14 -4.61 -10.59
N ASP A 187 14.54 -5.79 -10.80
CA ASP A 187 13.77 -6.13 -12.01
C ASP A 187 14.53 -5.91 -13.33
N LEU A 188 15.86 -6.09 -13.35
CA LEU A 188 16.67 -5.97 -14.55
C LEU A 188 16.97 -7.35 -15.17
N PRO A 189 16.96 -7.49 -16.51
CA PRO A 189 17.27 -8.74 -17.21
C PRO A 189 18.79 -9.01 -17.27
N ILE A 190 19.50 -8.91 -16.14
CA ILE A 190 20.94 -9.17 -16.04
C ILE A 190 21.18 -10.68 -16.03
N LYS A 191 22.03 -11.18 -16.93
CA LYS A 191 22.36 -12.62 -17.00
C LYS A 191 23.55 -13.01 -16.15
N THR A 192 24.50 -12.10 -15.95
CA THR A 192 25.72 -12.31 -15.18
C THR A 192 26.24 -10.97 -14.65
N PHE A 193 26.92 -11.03 -13.51
CA PHE A 193 27.60 -9.89 -12.89
C PHE A 193 29.12 -9.90 -13.12
N ALA A 194 29.65 -10.82 -13.95
CA ALA A 194 31.09 -11.05 -14.08
C ALA A 194 31.87 -9.78 -14.51
N ASP A 195 31.26 -8.97 -15.36
CA ASP A 195 31.82 -7.72 -15.89
C ASP A 195 31.40 -6.48 -15.08
N VAL A 196 30.75 -6.68 -13.93
CA VAL A 196 30.23 -5.61 -13.08
C VAL A 196 31.16 -5.40 -11.89
N ALA A 197 31.84 -4.26 -11.90
CA ALA A 197 32.51 -3.74 -10.72
C ALA A 197 31.63 -2.63 -10.12
N PHE A 198 31.12 -2.86 -8.90
CA PHE A 198 30.38 -1.84 -8.16
C PHE A 198 31.34 -0.82 -7.53
N PRO A 199 30.94 0.46 -7.40
CA PRO A 199 31.74 1.45 -6.68
C PRO A 199 31.91 1.09 -5.20
N ASP A 200 33.12 1.27 -4.66
CA ASP A 200 33.43 0.98 -3.25
C ASP A 200 32.63 1.83 -2.24
N SER A 201 32.07 2.96 -2.70
CA SER A 201 31.25 3.87 -1.91
C SER A 201 29.85 3.34 -1.60
N VAL A 202 29.38 2.31 -2.33
CA VAL A 202 28.00 1.82 -2.23
C VAL A 202 27.75 1.19 -0.86
N GLN A 203 26.71 1.68 -0.18
CA GLN A 203 26.24 1.27 1.13
C GLN A 203 24.92 0.50 1.06
N LEU A 204 24.09 0.77 0.06
CA LEU A 204 22.85 0.03 -0.21
C LEU A 204 22.86 -0.47 -1.64
N LEU A 205 22.80 -1.79 -1.78
CA LEU A 205 22.69 -2.48 -3.06
C LEU A 205 21.38 -3.29 -3.10
N ASN A 206 20.49 -2.96 -4.03
CA ASN A 206 19.29 -3.73 -4.30
C ASN A 206 19.38 -4.35 -5.70
N ILE A 207 19.51 -5.67 -5.74
CA ILE A 207 19.55 -6.52 -6.94
C ILE A 207 18.39 -7.51 -6.95
N MET A 208 17.24 -7.10 -6.43
CA MET A 208 16.03 -7.92 -6.38
C MET A 208 15.54 -8.29 -7.79
N ASN A 209 15.13 -9.54 -8.00
CA ASN A 209 14.58 -10.01 -9.27
C ASN A 209 15.47 -9.70 -10.49
N THR A 210 16.77 -9.99 -10.37
CA THR A 210 17.77 -9.80 -11.45
C THR A 210 18.21 -11.12 -12.07
N SER A 211 17.46 -12.21 -11.86
CA SER A 211 17.81 -13.57 -12.30
C SER A 211 19.15 -14.10 -11.75
N LEU A 212 19.66 -13.52 -10.65
CA LEU A 212 20.91 -13.94 -10.03
C LEU A 212 20.80 -15.38 -9.53
N SER A 213 21.72 -16.26 -9.93
CA SER A 213 21.75 -17.67 -9.52
C SER A 213 23.02 -18.09 -8.78
N SER A 214 24.08 -17.27 -8.81
CA SER A 214 25.37 -17.58 -8.19
C SER A 214 26.12 -16.34 -7.72
N TRP A 215 26.88 -16.47 -6.63
CA TRP A 215 27.74 -15.42 -6.08
C TRP A 215 29.10 -15.30 -6.78
N LYS A 216 29.51 -16.31 -7.57
CA LYS A 216 30.85 -16.39 -8.18
C LYS A 216 31.25 -15.13 -8.95
N ASP A 217 30.27 -14.56 -9.64
CA ASP A 217 30.46 -13.41 -10.51
C ASP A 217 30.08 -12.08 -9.82
N LEU A 218 29.63 -12.12 -8.57
CA LEU A 218 29.14 -10.95 -7.85
C LEU A 218 30.16 -10.47 -6.81
N LYS A 219 30.87 -9.38 -7.13
CA LYS A 219 31.78 -8.71 -6.18
C LYS A 219 31.02 -7.67 -5.38
N LEU A 220 30.83 -7.91 -4.08
CA LEU A 220 30.12 -6.99 -3.20
C LEU A 220 30.99 -5.77 -2.83
N PRO A 221 30.42 -4.56 -2.75
CA PRO A 221 31.13 -3.37 -2.27
C PRO A 221 31.63 -3.54 -0.82
N PRO A 222 32.85 -3.08 -0.48
CA PRO A 222 33.40 -3.23 0.87
C PRO A 222 32.69 -2.39 1.95
N LYS A 223 31.98 -1.31 1.58
CA LYS A 223 31.23 -0.45 2.52
C LYS A 223 29.74 -0.80 2.63
N LEU A 224 29.34 -1.95 2.10
CA LEU A 224 27.95 -2.34 2.00
C LEU A 224 27.33 -2.52 3.39
N THR A 225 26.22 -1.82 3.64
CA THR A 225 25.43 -1.89 4.88
C THR A 225 24.11 -2.61 4.69
N GLN A 226 23.53 -2.53 3.50
CA GLN A 226 22.25 -3.14 3.15
C GLN A 226 22.38 -3.86 1.81
N LEU A 227 22.03 -5.14 1.82
CA LEU A 227 22.02 -5.99 0.65
C LEU A 227 20.64 -6.63 0.50
N ASP A 228 20.00 -6.38 -0.64
CA ASP A 228 18.74 -6.99 -1.02
C ASP A 228 18.93 -7.81 -2.31
N VAL A 229 18.86 -9.13 -2.17
CA VAL A 229 18.96 -10.11 -3.25
C VAL A 229 17.67 -10.92 -3.39
N SER A 230 16.55 -10.39 -2.92
CA SER A 230 15.28 -11.12 -2.90
C SER A 230 14.74 -11.43 -4.30
N SER A 231 13.86 -12.41 -4.40
CA SER A 231 13.22 -12.82 -5.67
C SER A 231 14.20 -13.24 -6.77
N ASN A 232 15.29 -13.92 -6.39
CA ASN A 232 16.30 -14.42 -7.33
C ASN A 232 16.30 -15.98 -7.35
N SER A 233 17.35 -16.58 -7.90
CA SER A 233 17.53 -18.03 -8.00
C SER A 233 18.75 -18.53 -7.22
N LEU A 234 19.16 -17.81 -6.17
CA LEU A 234 20.29 -18.21 -5.32
C LEU A 234 19.95 -19.44 -4.49
N SER A 235 20.83 -20.43 -4.46
CA SER A 235 20.67 -21.65 -3.66
C SER A 235 21.70 -21.81 -2.55
N THR A 236 22.77 -21.00 -2.54
CA THR A 236 23.85 -21.04 -1.55
C THR A 236 24.09 -19.65 -0.99
N LEU A 237 24.64 -19.58 0.24
CA LEU A 237 25.17 -18.33 0.80
C LEU A 237 26.45 -17.90 0.06
N PRO A 238 26.84 -16.61 0.11
CA PRO A 238 28.16 -16.19 -0.34
C PRO A 238 29.25 -16.77 0.55
N ASP A 239 30.50 -16.81 0.10
CA ASP A 239 31.62 -17.27 0.94
C ASP A 239 31.81 -16.36 2.18
N SER A 240 31.61 -15.05 1.99
CA SER A 240 31.57 -14.07 3.07
C SER A 240 30.74 -12.86 2.68
N LEU A 241 30.19 -12.18 3.69
CA LEU A 241 29.58 -10.86 3.56
C LEU A 241 30.55 -9.81 4.15
N PRO A 242 30.57 -8.57 3.64
CA PRO A 242 31.32 -7.49 4.27
C PRO A 242 30.90 -7.30 5.73
N ASP A 243 31.87 -7.04 6.62
CA ASP A 243 31.60 -6.85 8.06
C ASP A 243 30.71 -5.63 8.37
N THR A 244 30.59 -4.71 7.41
CA THR A 244 29.76 -3.53 7.47
C THR A 244 28.27 -3.81 7.26
N VAL A 245 27.88 -5.03 6.82
CA VAL A 245 26.49 -5.35 6.52
C VAL A 245 25.66 -5.38 7.81
N ILE A 246 24.55 -4.65 7.80
CA ILE A 246 23.58 -4.51 8.89
C ILE A 246 22.25 -5.19 8.53
N SER A 247 21.91 -5.22 7.24
CA SER A 247 20.67 -5.82 6.74
C SER A 247 20.95 -6.68 5.52
N PHE A 248 20.52 -7.94 5.58
CA PHE A 248 20.61 -8.88 4.46
C PHE A 248 19.24 -9.52 4.19
N LYS A 249 18.70 -9.24 3.00
CA LYS A 249 17.44 -9.80 2.52
C LYS A 249 17.68 -10.72 1.34
N ALA A 250 17.17 -11.94 1.45
CA ALA A 250 17.32 -13.04 0.51
C ALA A 250 16.03 -13.89 0.45
N ASP A 251 14.87 -13.28 0.69
CA ASP A 251 13.57 -13.93 0.56
C ASP A 251 13.24 -14.27 -0.91
N TYR A 252 12.34 -15.23 -1.13
CA TYR A 252 11.96 -15.71 -2.47
C TYR A 252 13.14 -16.17 -3.35
N ASN A 253 14.02 -17.01 -2.78
CA ASN A 253 15.15 -17.61 -3.50
C ASN A 253 15.01 -19.15 -3.54
N LYS A 254 16.12 -19.88 -3.68
CA LYS A 254 16.19 -21.34 -3.76
C LYS A 254 17.07 -21.95 -2.65
N PHE A 255 17.26 -21.25 -1.53
CA PHE A 255 18.06 -21.77 -0.41
C PHE A 255 17.39 -23.01 0.20
N THR A 256 18.06 -24.16 0.15
CA THR A 256 17.56 -25.41 0.76
C THR A 256 18.10 -25.64 2.17
N SER A 257 19.25 -25.06 2.49
CA SER A 257 19.83 -25.10 3.83
C SER A 257 20.64 -23.84 4.19
N LEU A 258 20.73 -23.55 5.49
CA LEU A 258 21.68 -22.62 6.07
C LEU A 258 22.58 -23.44 6.98
N GLU A 259 23.80 -23.71 6.51
CA GLU A 259 24.71 -24.64 7.17
C GLU A 259 26.09 -24.04 7.35
N ARG A 260 26.64 -24.20 8.55
CA ARG A 260 28.06 -23.90 8.86
C ARG A 260 28.49 -22.50 8.39
N TYR A 261 27.64 -21.50 8.63
CA TYR A 261 27.86 -20.15 8.17
C TYR A 261 27.90 -19.15 9.33
N ARG A 262 28.86 -18.23 9.29
CA ARG A 262 29.00 -17.16 10.28
C ARG A 262 28.62 -15.82 9.67
N PHE A 263 27.52 -15.25 10.16
CA PHE A 263 27.09 -13.93 9.74
C PHE A 263 27.95 -12.82 10.41
N PRO A 264 28.20 -11.70 9.71
CA PRO A 264 28.82 -10.52 10.31
C PRO A 264 28.10 -10.05 11.58
N THR A 265 28.86 -9.69 12.60
CA THR A 265 28.33 -9.35 13.93
C THR A 265 27.47 -8.08 13.98
N GLY A 266 27.60 -7.21 12.98
CA GLY A 266 26.82 -5.97 12.83
C GLY A 266 25.40 -6.17 12.30
N ILE A 267 25.06 -7.37 11.81
CA ILE A 267 23.75 -7.63 11.22
C ILE A 267 22.64 -7.56 12.28
N THR A 268 21.62 -6.76 11.98
CA THR A 268 20.39 -6.61 12.76
C THR A 268 19.19 -7.27 12.09
N THR A 269 19.24 -7.47 10.77
CA THR A 269 18.13 -8.02 9.97
C THR A 269 18.62 -9.12 9.04
N LEU A 270 18.02 -10.31 9.16
CA LEU A 270 18.17 -11.43 8.24
C LEU A 270 16.77 -11.82 7.73
N ASN A 271 16.57 -11.81 6.42
CA ASN A 271 15.34 -12.29 5.79
C ASN A 271 15.63 -13.40 4.77
N PHE A 272 15.10 -14.59 5.03
CA PHE A 272 15.12 -15.75 4.13
C PHE A 272 13.71 -16.36 4.00
N GLU A 273 12.64 -15.58 4.13
CA GLU A 273 11.28 -16.07 3.94
C GLU A 273 11.03 -16.61 2.52
N ASN A 274 10.07 -17.53 2.37
CA ASN A 274 9.70 -18.11 1.08
C ASN A 274 10.87 -18.76 0.33
N ASN A 275 11.71 -19.50 1.05
CA ASN A 275 12.73 -20.38 0.47
C ASN A 275 12.30 -21.85 0.66
N PRO A 276 12.88 -22.80 -0.10
CA PRO A 276 12.71 -24.23 0.15
C PRO A 276 13.60 -24.71 1.31
N LEU A 277 13.75 -23.91 2.38
CA LEU A 277 14.69 -24.18 3.45
C LEU A 277 14.20 -25.33 4.33
N THR A 278 15.00 -26.39 4.41
CA THR A 278 14.68 -27.60 5.19
C THR A 278 15.61 -27.78 6.39
N ASN A 279 16.78 -27.14 6.38
CA ASN A 279 17.84 -27.32 7.36
C ASN A 279 18.47 -25.99 7.79
N VAL A 280 18.61 -25.78 9.10
CA VAL A 280 19.33 -24.65 9.71
C VAL A 280 20.21 -25.22 10.83
N GLU A 281 21.50 -25.38 10.60
CA GLU A 281 22.43 -25.94 11.59
C GLU A 281 23.86 -25.42 11.44
N GLY A 282 24.61 -25.31 12.54
CA GLY A 282 25.96 -24.74 12.49
C GLY A 282 25.99 -23.26 12.07
N VAL A 283 24.87 -22.55 12.14
CA VAL A 283 24.78 -21.12 11.83
C VAL A 283 25.13 -20.32 13.06
N TYR A 284 26.09 -19.40 12.93
CA TYR A 284 26.42 -18.44 13.99
C TYR A 284 25.66 -17.15 13.73
N PHE A 285 24.60 -16.94 14.51
CA PHE A 285 23.79 -15.74 14.42
C PHE A 285 24.51 -14.54 15.08
N PRO A 286 24.32 -13.32 14.56
CA PRO A 286 24.97 -12.14 15.10
C PRO A 286 24.27 -11.67 16.38
N TRP A 287 25.04 -11.24 17.37
CA TRP A 287 24.51 -10.83 18.68
C TRP A 287 23.61 -9.58 18.62
N ASN A 288 23.75 -8.76 17.57
CA ASN A 288 22.90 -7.59 17.31
C ASN A 288 21.61 -7.92 16.54
N LEU A 289 21.35 -9.20 16.22
CA LEU A 289 20.19 -9.58 15.45
C LEU A 289 18.90 -9.17 16.17
N GLN A 290 18.05 -8.42 15.46
CA GLN A 290 16.74 -7.97 15.96
C GLN A 290 15.61 -8.64 15.19
N TYR A 291 15.80 -8.89 13.89
CA TYR A 291 14.80 -9.44 13.00
C TYR A 291 15.37 -10.67 12.28
N LEU A 292 14.80 -11.84 12.59
CA LEU A 292 15.10 -13.08 11.90
C LEU A 292 13.83 -13.60 11.23
N LYS A 293 13.78 -13.53 9.89
CA LYS A 293 12.60 -13.92 9.14
C LYS A 293 12.88 -15.16 8.30
N LEU A 294 12.31 -16.28 8.71
CA LEU A 294 12.41 -17.61 8.10
C LEU A 294 11.01 -18.23 7.88
N GLY A 295 9.94 -17.42 7.94
CA GLY A 295 8.58 -17.84 7.62
C GLY A 295 8.42 -18.42 6.22
N LYS A 296 7.38 -19.24 6.02
CA LYS A 296 7.06 -19.88 4.73
C LYS A 296 8.20 -20.72 4.15
N ASN A 297 8.97 -21.35 5.03
CA ASN A 297 9.93 -22.42 4.73
C ASN A 297 9.38 -23.76 5.28
N GLU A 298 9.99 -24.89 4.92
CA GLU A 298 9.61 -26.22 5.44
C GLU A 298 10.74 -26.80 6.31
N ILE A 299 11.14 -26.08 7.36
CA ILE A 299 12.33 -26.42 8.15
C ILE A 299 12.06 -27.68 8.97
N SER A 300 12.76 -28.76 8.65
CA SER A 300 12.66 -30.07 9.34
C SER A 300 13.73 -30.27 10.41
N ASN A 301 14.80 -29.47 10.37
CA ASN A 301 15.89 -29.49 11.35
C ASN A 301 16.38 -28.06 11.59
N PHE A 302 16.24 -27.58 12.82
CA PHE A 302 16.71 -26.26 13.23
C PHE A 302 17.49 -26.41 14.53
N VAL A 303 18.82 -26.32 14.45
CA VAL A 303 19.76 -26.47 15.55
C VAL A 303 20.51 -25.17 15.81
N ILE A 304 20.49 -24.70 17.06
CA ILE A 304 21.22 -23.52 17.54
C ILE A 304 22.05 -23.82 18.79
N SER A 305 23.00 -22.96 19.12
CA SER A 305 23.74 -23.06 20.38
C SER A 305 22.94 -22.53 21.58
N ARG A 306 23.33 -22.93 22.79
CA ARG A 306 22.76 -22.40 24.04
C ARG A 306 23.02 -20.90 24.21
N ASP A 307 24.15 -20.42 23.71
CA ASP A 307 24.47 -19.00 23.67
C ASP A 307 23.53 -18.22 22.75
N ASP A 308 23.29 -18.70 21.52
CA ASP A 308 22.35 -18.07 20.59
C ASP A 308 20.94 -18.02 21.22
N MET A 309 20.53 -19.11 21.86
CA MET A 309 19.22 -19.18 22.48
C MET A 309 19.03 -18.14 23.59
N THR A 310 20.03 -17.99 24.46
CA THR A 310 19.94 -17.12 25.64
C THR A 310 20.23 -15.65 25.34
N LYS A 311 21.12 -15.36 24.38
CA LYS A 311 21.58 -14.00 24.07
C LYS A 311 20.85 -13.37 22.88
N ILE A 312 20.44 -14.17 21.89
CA ILE A 312 19.89 -13.68 20.62
C ILE A 312 18.39 -13.97 20.54
N PHE A 313 18.00 -15.25 20.52
CA PHE A 313 16.61 -15.65 20.26
C PHE A 313 15.62 -15.21 21.34
N SER A 314 16.09 -14.98 22.57
CA SER A 314 15.33 -14.40 23.67
C SER A 314 15.03 -12.91 23.50
N ASN A 315 15.83 -12.20 22.68
CA ASN A 315 15.82 -10.74 22.54
C ASN A 315 15.40 -10.27 21.12
N LEU A 316 15.10 -11.19 20.22
CA LEU A 316 14.61 -10.85 18.88
C LEU A 316 13.32 -10.03 18.98
N LYS A 317 13.29 -8.89 18.29
CA LYS A 317 12.06 -8.10 18.11
C LYS A 317 11.06 -8.84 17.23
N GLU A 318 11.55 -9.59 16.26
CA GLU A 318 10.75 -10.42 15.37
C GLU A 318 11.50 -11.71 15.04
N PHE A 319 10.81 -12.84 15.21
CA PHE A 319 11.26 -14.15 14.78
C PHE A 319 10.10 -14.87 14.09
N THR A 320 10.18 -15.05 12.77
CA THR A 320 9.23 -15.88 11.99
C THR A 320 9.94 -17.14 11.52
N ALA A 321 9.34 -18.31 11.71
CA ALA A 321 9.85 -19.57 11.16
C ALA A 321 8.75 -20.62 11.13
N SER A 322 8.73 -21.44 10.08
CA SER A 322 7.85 -22.60 9.96
C SER A 322 8.70 -23.86 10.16
N VAL A 323 8.69 -24.42 11.37
CA VAL A 323 9.55 -25.55 11.76
C VAL A 323 8.72 -26.78 12.11
N ASN A 324 8.86 -27.85 11.32
CA ASN A 324 8.18 -29.13 11.50
C ASN A 324 9.14 -30.18 12.10
N GLN A 325 9.73 -29.89 13.25
CA GLN A 325 10.61 -30.81 13.97
C GLN A 325 9.96 -31.34 15.27
N ALA A 326 9.66 -32.64 15.28
CA ALA A 326 9.05 -33.32 16.42
C ALA A 326 10.06 -33.64 17.53
N SER A 327 11.29 -33.98 17.14
CA SER A 327 12.41 -34.29 18.04
C SER A 327 13.73 -33.78 17.46
N CYS A 328 14.75 -33.66 18.31
CA CYS A 328 16.07 -33.25 17.85
C CYS A 328 16.83 -34.43 17.28
N LYS A 329 17.37 -34.28 16.07
CA LYS A 329 18.20 -35.31 15.42
C LYS A 329 19.46 -35.63 16.24
N ASN A 330 20.04 -34.62 16.90
CA ASN A 330 21.18 -34.79 17.78
C ASN A 330 20.71 -35.19 19.19
N PRO A 331 21.14 -36.35 19.74
CA PRO A 331 20.68 -36.83 21.05
C PRO A 331 21.15 -35.97 22.23
N LYS A 332 22.18 -35.14 22.04
CA LYS A 332 22.64 -34.16 23.04
C LYS A 332 21.88 -32.83 22.97
N ALA A 333 21.09 -32.60 21.92
CA ALA A 333 20.32 -31.36 21.78
C ALA A 333 18.97 -31.49 22.48
N SER A 334 18.61 -30.44 23.22
CA SER A 334 17.31 -30.33 23.89
C SER A 334 16.34 -29.55 23.01
N ARG A 335 15.13 -30.07 22.82
CA ARG A 335 14.06 -29.34 22.13
C ARG A 335 13.53 -28.22 23.02
N VAL A 336 13.59 -26.98 22.54
CA VAL A 336 13.08 -25.80 23.23
C VAL A 336 12.14 -25.03 22.31
N VAL A 337 11.11 -24.40 22.85
CA VAL A 337 10.20 -23.57 22.06
C VAL A 337 10.49 -22.10 22.37
N THR A 338 10.85 -21.32 21.35
CA THR A 338 11.03 -19.86 21.43
C THR A 338 10.12 -19.18 20.43
N SER A 339 9.39 -18.13 20.84
CA SER A 339 8.41 -17.44 20.00
C SER A 339 7.42 -18.38 19.28
N ARG A 340 6.99 -19.45 19.96
CA ARG A 340 6.12 -20.54 19.43
C ARG A 340 6.76 -21.41 18.34
N VAL A 341 8.04 -21.22 18.04
CA VAL A 341 8.83 -22.01 17.10
C VAL A 341 9.64 -23.06 17.87
N PRO A 342 9.52 -24.36 17.56
CA PRO A 342 10.37 -25.37 18.15
C PRO A 342 11.77 -25.33 17.52
N VAL A 343 12.80 -25.19 18.35
CA VAL A 343 14.23 -25.22 17.99
C VAL A 343 14.96 -26.30 18.80
N CYS A 344 16.04 -26.84 18.26
CA CYS A 344 16.93 -27.76 18.97
C CYS A 344 18.14 -26.99 19.48
N VAL A 345 18.36 -27.05 20.79
CA VAL A 345 19.42 -26.30 21.45
C VAL A 345 20.50 -27.27 21.92
N LEU A 346 21.70 -27.10 21.39
CA LEU A 346 22.88 -27.86 21.79
C LEU A 346 23.72 -27.02 22.75
N ASP A 347 24.43 -27.66 23.68
CA ASP A 347 25.40 -26.94 24.53
C ASP A 347 26.45 -26.24 23.65
N THR A 348 26.91 -25.05 24.03
CA THR A 348 27.77 -24.21 23.18
C THR A 348 29.09 -24.93 22.83
N ASP A 349 29.65 -25.72 23.75
CA ASP A 349 30.86 -26.51 23.49
C ASP A 349 30.57 -27.69 22.56
N ASP A 350 29.44 -28.37 22.74
CA ASP A 350 29.01 -29.47 21.85
C ASP A 350 28.64 -28.96 20.46
N PHE A 351 28.05 -27.77 20.35
CA PHE A 351 27.75 -27.10 19.08
C PHE A 351 29.04 -26.77 18.32
N SER A 352 30.03 -26.21 19.02
CA SER A 352 31.32 -25.89 18.43
C SER A 352 32.09 -27.16 18.01
N LYS A 353 31.99 -28.25 18.77
CA LYS A 353 32.56 -29.55 18.38
C LYS A 353 31.85 -30.17 17.18
N ALA A 354 30.53 -30.00 17.06
CA ALA A 354 29.73 -30.60 15.99
C ALA A 354 29.86 -29.84 14.64
N TYR A 355 29.96 -28.51 14.69
CA TYR A 355 29.90 -27.66 13.48
C TYR A 355 31.15 -26.81 13.24
N GLY A 356 32.16 -26.88 14.12
CA GLY A 356 33.38 -26.09 14.06
C GLY A 356 33.25 -24.76 14.80
N ASP A 357 34.06 -23.76 14.48
CA ASP A 357 33.91 -22.37 14.95
C ASP A 357 33.40 -21.45 13.83
N GLY A 358 32.94 -22.02 12.71
CA GLY A 358 32.52 -21.28 11.53
C GLY A 358 33.65 -20.53 10.80
N SER A 359 34.94 -20.82 11.08
CA SER A 359 36.08 -20.18 10.42
C SER A 359 36.56 -20.86 9.13
N ASN A 360 36.11 -22.10 8.86
CA ASN A 360 36.44 -22.85 7.64
C ASN A 360 35.27 -22.85 6.65
N VAL A 361 35.06 -21.71 5.99
CA VAL A 361 34.31 -21.67 4.72
C VAL A 361 35.28 -22.13 3.62
N GLY A 362 35.29 -23.43 3.36
CA GLY A 362 36.09 -24.03 2.29
C GLY A 362 36.59 -25.42 2.64
N SER A 363 36.04 -26.41 1.94
CA SER A 363 36.49 -27.82 1.91
C SER A 363 36.22 -28.67 3.15
N LEU A 364 35.09 -29.39 3.13
CA LEU A 364 35.03 -30.79 3.60
C LEU A 364 33.91 -31.53 2.83
N ALA A 365 34.32 -32.55 2.08
CA ALA A 365 33.47 -33.45 1.31
C ALA A 365 32.47 -34.22 2.20
N PRO A 366 31.36 -34.76 1.65
CA PRO A 366 30.36 -35.45 2.46
C PRO A 366 30.89 -36.79 2.97
N ALA A 367 30.77 -37.03 4.29
CA ALA A 367 31.14 -38.29 4.94
C ALA A 367 30.02 -39.35 4.80
N PRO A 368 30.36 -40.67 4.81
CA PRO A 368 29.61 -41.70 4.10
C PRO A 368 28.39 -42.25 4.85
N ALA A 369 27.43 -42.75 4.08
CA ALA A 369 26.23 -43.44 4.55
C ALA A 369 26.59 -44.73 5.31
N ALA A 370 26.09 -44.85 6.54
CA ALA A 370 26.16 -46.07 7.32
C ALA A 370 25.13 -47.10 6.81
N SER A 371 25.64 -48.26 6.41
CA SER A 371 24.89 -49.45 6.00
C SER A 371 24.07 -50.05 7.14
N SER A 372 22.82 -50.38 6.88
CA SER A 372 22.10 -51.41 7.65
C SER A 372 21.39 -52.37 6.69
N GLY A 373 21.86 -53.61 6.68
CA GLY A 373 21.12 -54.73 6.13
C GLY A 373 20.31 -55.41 7.22
N SER A 374 19.01 -55.60 6.99
CA SER A 374 18.32 -56.88 7.25
C SER A 374 16.85 -56.83 6.85
N LYS A 375 16.52 -57.79 5.99
CA LYS A 375 15.25 -58.43 5.60
C LYS A 375 13.94 -57.96 6.24
N ALA A 376 12.97 -57.74 5.35
CA ALA A 376 11.55 -57.64 5.61
C ALA A 376 10.94 -58.95 6.12
N GLU A 377 10.00 -58.85 7.05
CA GLU A 377 8.89 -59.79 7.21
C GLU A 377 7.67 -59.08 7.81
N SER A 378 6.52 -59.27 7.18
CA SER A 378 5.23 -58.65 7.47
C SER A 378 4.41 -59.48 8.45
N LYS A 379 3.88 -58.89 9.54
CA LYS A 379 2.61 -59.32 10.15
C LYS A 379 1.80 -58.15 10.70
N SER A 380 0.53 -58.14 10.31
CA SER A 380 -0.56 -57.25 10.73
C SER A 380 -1.07 -57.65 12.12
N SER A 381 -1.35 -56.68 12.99
CA SER A 381 -2.34 -56.83 14.06
C SER A 381 -2.85 -55.46 14.56
N ASN A 382 -4.14 -55.18 14.29
CA ASN A 382 -4.90 -54.05 14.84
C ASN A 382 -5.25 -54.32 16.31
N GLY A 383 -4.82 -53.45 17.23
CA GLY A 383 -5.08 -53.65 18.67
C GLY A 383 -5.07 -52.39 19.55
N TRP A 384 -5.17 -51.17 18.99
CA TRP A 384 -4.99 -49.92 19.77
C TRP A 384 -6.19 -48.96 19.80
N VAL A 385 -7.34 -49.33 19.23
CA VAL A 385 -8.47 -48.39 19.09
C VAL A 385 -9.30 -48.25 20.39
N ALA A 386 -9.32 -49.25 21.26
CA ALA A 386 -10.19 -49.25 22.46
C ALA A 386 -9.74 -48.34 23.62
N PRO A 387 -8.44 -48.19 23.99
CA PRO A 387 -8.04 -47.38 25.14
C PRO A 387 -8.08 -45.87 24.86
N VAL A 388 -7.82 -45.45 23.61
CA VAL A 388 -7.71 -44.03 23.21
C VAL A 388 -9.07 -43.32 23.30
N VAL A 389 -10.15 -44.00 22.95
CA VAL A 389 -11.51 -43.42 22.99
C VAL A 389 -11.96 -43.16 24.43
N ILE A 390 -11.57 -44.02 25.38
CA ILE A 390 -11.95 -43.88 26.80
C ILE A 390 -11.27 -42.65 27.42
N VAL A 391 -10.00 -42.40 27.09
CA VAL A 391 -9.25 -41.23 27.59
C VAL A 391 -9.84 -39.92 27.03
N ILE A 392 -10.22 -39.91 25.75
CA ILE A 392 -10.84 -38.74 25.11
C ILE A 392 -12.19 -38.41 25.77
N CYS A 393 -13.01 -39.41 26.07
CA CYS A 393 -14.29 -39.20 26.75
C CYS A 393 -14.12 -38.60 28.16
N ILE A 394 -13.12 -39.04 28.92
CA ILE A 394 -12.85 -38.52 30.28
C ILE A 394 -12.40 -37.04 30.22
N VAL A 395 -11.56 -36.68 29.26
CA VAL A 395 -11.08 -35.30 29.08
C VAL A 395 -12.22 -34.35 28.71
N VAL A 396 -13.15 -34.79 27.86
CA VAL A 396 -14.32 -33.98 27.44
C VAL A 396 -15.26 -33.72 28.62
N VAL A 397 -15.51 -34.73 29.47
CA VAL A 397 -16.38 -34.56 30.65
C VAL A 397 -15.75 -33.59 31.67
N ILE A 398 -14.44 -33.65 31.88
CA ILE A 398 -13.71 -32.72 32.76
C ILE A 398 -13.76 -31.29 32.20
N ALA A 399 -13.57 -31.11 30.90
CA ALA A 399 -13.62 -29.80 30.24
C ALA A 399 -15.02 -29.14 30.36
N ILE A 400 -16.09 -29.93 30.23
CA ILE A 400 -17.47 -29.45 30.39
C ILE A 400 -17.75 -29.04 31.84
N GLY A 401 -17.26 -29.82 32.83
CA GLY A 401 -17.38 -29.48 34.25
C GLY A 401 -16.67 -28.17 34.62
N ILE A 402 -15.45 -27.95 34.09
CA ILE A 402 -14.69 -26.70 34.29
C ILE A 402 -15.40 -25.51 33.63
N PHE A 403 -15.94 -25.69 32.43
CA PHE A 403 -16.65 -24.64 31.71
C PHE A 403 -17.96 -24.22 32.42
N ALA A 404 -18.73 -25.20 32.92
CA ALA A 404 -19.95 -24.95 33.68
C ALA A 404 -19.66 -24.23 35.01
N PHE A 405 -18.61 -24.65 35.74
CA PHE A 405 -18.20 -24.02 37.00
C PHE A 405 -17.73 -22.57 36.79
N ARG A 406 -17.00 -22.29 35.71
CA ARG A 406 -16.57 -20.92 35.35
C ARG A 406 -17.74 -20.00 34.98
N ARG A 407 -18.77 -20.53 34.31
CA ARG A 407 -20.00 -19.76 34.03
C ARG A 407 -20.87 -19.54 35.26
N TYR A 408 -20.92 -20.50 36.19
CA TYR A 408 -21.64 -20.34 37.46
C TYR A 408 -21.02 -19.24 38.32
N LYS A 409 -19.68 -19.21 38.45
CA LYS A 409 -18.96 -18.18 39.22
C LYS A 409 -19.01 -16.78 38.59
N ALA A 410 -19.20 -16.69 37.27
CA ALA A 410 -19.34 -15.41 36.56
C ALA A 410 -20.73 -14.76 36.73
N LYS A 411 -21.73 -15.49 37.25
CA LYS A 411 -23.09 -14.97 37.45
C LYS A 411 -23.33 -14.34 38.83
N THR A 412 -22.40 -14.47 39.79
CA THR A 412 -22.61 -14.01 41.17
C THR A 412 -21.86 -12.73 41.57
N ASN A 413 -21.19 -12.04 40.65
CA ASN A 413 -20.51 -10.77 40.95
C ASN A 413 -20.73 -9.70 39.87
N LYS A 414 -21.86 -8.97 39.96
CA LYS A 414 -22.02 -7.64 39.37
C LYS A 414 -22.88 -6.79 40.31
N GLN A 415 -22.24 -5.87 41.05
CA GLN A 415 -22.89 -4.70 41.66
C GLN A 415 -22.93 -3.56 40.62
N PRO A 416 -23.99 -2.74 40.55
CA PRO A 416 -24.12 -1.67 39.57
C PRO A 416 -23.41 -0.38 40.01
N ILE A 417 -22.76 0.32 39.07
CA ILE A 417 -22.17 1.65 39.25
C ILE A 417 -23.16 2.68 38.68
N THR A 418 -23.58 3.66 39.49
CA THR A 418 -24.46 4.79 39.13
C THR A 418 -23.66 6.05 38.76
N LEU A 419 -24.26 6.90 37.91
CA LEU A 419 -23.75 8.23 37.53
C LEU A 419 -23.54 9.14 38.75
N ALA A 420 -22.30 9.27 39.25
CA ALA A 420 -21.93 10.33 40.18
C ALA A 420 -20.42 10.65 40.25
N ASP A 421 -19.54 10.08 39.43
CA ASP A 421 -18.09 10.25 39.59
C ASP A 421 -17.42 10.87 38.36
N THR A 422 -17.65 12.16 38.14
CA THR A 422 -16.66 13.09 37.54
C THR A 422 -17.16 14.54 37.61
N LEU A 423 -17.37 15.06 38.82
CA LEU A 423 -17.35 16.50 39.09
C LEU A 423 -16.36 16.74 40.23
N LEU A 424 -15.25 17.42 39.93
CA LEU A 424 -14.34 17.92 40.97
C LEU A 424 -14.90 19.24 41.54
N PRO A 425 -14.85 19.45 42.88
CA PRO A 425 -15.41 20.64 43.51
C PRO A 425 -14.44 21.83 43.47
N GLY A 426 -15.00 23.02 43.33
CA GLY A 426 -14.28 24.28 43.41
C GLY A 426 -13.92 24.70 44.84
N SER A 427 -12.93 25.57 44.93
CA SER A 427 -12.61 26.38 46.11
C SER A 427 -12.72 27.87 45.74
N ASN A 428 -13.55 28.58 46.50
CA ASN A 428 -13.84 30.02 46.43
C ASN A 428 -12.84 30.84 47.26
N ILE A 429 -12.34 31.95 46.71
CA ILE A 429 -11.99 33.24 47.36
C ILE A 429 -12.00 34.27 46.20
N GLY A 430 -12.59 35.47 46.16
CA GLY A 430 -13.32 36.30 47.10
C GLY A 430 -13.07 37.79 46.72
N SER A 431 -14.14 38.49 46.29
CA SER A 431 -14.36 39.96 46.35
C SER A 431 -13.49 40.96 45.55
N GLY A 432 -14.15 41.92 44.88
CA GLY A 432 -13.51 43.16 44.41
C GLY A 432 -14.19 43.85 43.21
N SER A 433 -15.08 44.81 43.50
CA SER A 433 -15.70 45.77 42.56
C SER A 433 -14.67 46.67 41.85
N HIS A 434 -14.84 46.96 40.56
CA HIS A 434 -14.90 48.34 40.01
C HIS A 434 -15.10 48.37 38.48
N HIS A 435 -15.89 49.36 38.08
CA HIS A 435 -16.28 49.79 36.73
C HIS A 435 -15.13 49.92 35.70
N ASN A 436 -15.43 49.62 34.44
CA ASN A 436 -15.44 50.64 33.38
C ASN A 436 -16.31 50.20 32.19
N THR A 437 -17.37 50.97 31.97
CA THR A 437 -18.06 51.13 30.70
C THR A 437 -17.06 51.59 29.64
N LEU A 438 -17.19 51.13 28.39
CA LEU A 438 -17.44 52.01 27.23
C LEU A 438 -17.30 51.26 25.89
N THR A 439 -18.38 51.43 25.12
CA THR A 439 -18.45 51.60 23.67
C THR A 439 -18.02 50.46 22.75
N PHE A 440 -19.08 49.80 22.27
CA PHE A 440 -19.27 49.48 20.86
C PHE A 440 -18.62 50.53 19.94
N ASN A 441 -17.60 50.13 19.17
CA ASN A 441 -17.18 50.86 18.00
C ASN A 441 -17.59 50.06 16.76
N SER A 442 -18.78 50.40 16.27
CA SER A 442 -19.25 50.10 14.92
C SER A 442 -18.29 50.77 13.94
N GLY A 443 -17.40 50.01 13.31
CA GLY A 443 -16.43 50.64 12.42
C GLY A 443 -15.41 49.77 11.73
N ILE A 444 -15.72 48.50 11.38
CA ILE A 444 -14.92 47.76 10.37
C ILE A 444 -15.87 46.91 9.50
N PHE A 445 -16.89 47.55 8.94
CA PHE A 445 -17.57 47.09 7.74
C PHE A 445 -17.71 48.28 6.80
N SER A 446 -16.63 48.56 6.09
CA SER A 446 -16.64 49.39 4.90
C SER A 446 -15.66 48.77 3.92
N GLN A 447 -16.22 48.18 2.85
CA GLN A 447 -15.56 47.89 1.58
C GLN A 447 -14.08 47.48 1.65
N GLY A 448 -13.83 46.28 2.17
CA GLY A 448 -12.52 45.64 2.12
C GLY A 448 -12.56 44.43 1.21
N LYS A 449 -12.21 44.61 -0.05
CA LYS A 449 -11.84 43.54 -0.97
C LYS A 449 -10.70 42.75 -0.30
N VAL A 450 -11.00 41.56 0.23
CA VAL A 450 -9.96 40.68 0.78
C VAL A 450 -9.11 40.22 -0.40
N THR A 451 -8.03 40.95 -0.63
CA THR A 451 -7.01 40.59 -1.60
C THR A 451 -6.18 39.50 -0.96
N MET A 452 -6.48 38.24 -1.29
CA MET A 452 -5.57 37.14 -0.99
C MET A 452 -4.35 37.26 -1.89
N ASN A 453 -3.18 37.35 -1.28
CA ASN A 453 -1.90 37.27 -1.96
C ASN A 453 -1.76 35.85 -2.54
N PRO A 454 -1.60 35.67 -3.87
CA PRO A 454 -1.68 34.36 -4.52
C PRO A 454 -0.42 33.47 -4.32
N HIS A 455 0.35 33.66 -3.24
CA HIS A 455 1.68 33.08 -3.06
C HIS A 455 1.78 31.95 -2.02
N THR A 456 0.67 31.36 -1.57
CA THR A 456 0.71 30.21 -0.63
C THR A 456 -0.22 29.04 -0.98
N GLY A 457 -0.91 29.07 -2.12
CA GLY A 457 -1.77 27.97 -2.60
C GLY A 457 -1.09 27.17 -3.71
N SER A 458 -0.92 25.87 -3.50
CA SER A 458 -0.39 24.93 -4.49
C SER A 458 -1.38 24.77 -5.67
N ALA A 459 -0.89 24.51 -6.89
CA ALA A 459 -1.68 24.17 -8.09
C ALA A 459 -2.70 23.02 -7.90
N SER A 460 -2.65 22.32 -6.77
CA SER A 460 -3.66 21.37 -6.30
C SER A 460 -5.06 21.97 -6.05
N GLU A 461 -5.21 23.30 -5.99
CA GLU A 461 -6.44 23.97 -5.56
C GLU A 461 -7.39 24.38 -6.71
N THR A 462 -6.92 24.46 -7.97
CA THR A 462 -7.72 25.05 -9.06
C THR A 462 -8.93 24.19 -9.48
N SER A 463 -8.84 22.86 -9.39
CA SER A 463 -9.94 21.95 -9.75
C SER A 463 -11.07 21.91 -8.71
N LEU A 464 -10.77 22.25 -7.45
CA LEU A 464 -11.75 22.31 -6.36
C LEU A 464 -12.39 23.69 -6.20
N VAL A 465 -11.74 24.76 -6.69
CA VAL A 465 -12.28 26.13 -6.67
C VAL A 465 -13.66 26.23 -7.33
N LYS A 466 -13.92 25.50 -8.42
CA LYS A 466 -15.26 25.45 -9.06
C LYS A 466 -16.35 24.83 -8.17
N TYR A 467 -15.96 24.06 -7.17
CA TYR A 467 -16.86 23.43 -6.20
C TYR A 467 -16.86 24.17 -4.85
N ARG A 468 -16.25 25.36 -4.79
CA ARG A 468 -16.10 26.12 -3.54
C ARG A 468 -17.45 26.64 -3.06
N ILE A 469 -17.78 26.28 -1.83
CA ILE A 469 -18.90 26.83 -1.08
C ILE A 469 -18.35 27.81 -0.04
N ALA A 470 -18.89 29.02 -0.01
CA ALA A 470 -18.47 30.02 0.97
C ALA A 470 -18.85 29.57 2.38
N ALA A 471 -17.93 29.68 3.35
CA ALA A 471 -18.12 29.13 4.69
C ALA A 471 -19.32 29.74 5.45
N ASN A 472 -19.69 30.97 5.12
CA ASN A 472 -20.87 31.66 5.67
C ASN A 472 -22.20 31.16 5.10
N GLU A 473 -22.19 30.39 4.00
CA GLU A 473 -23.38 29.74 3.44
C GLU A 473 -23.68 28.39 4.12
N ILE A 474 -22.75 27.90 4.94
CA ILE A 474 -22.86 26.62 5.65
C ILE A 474 -23.19 26.89 7.11
N ILE A 475 -24.38 26.49 7.53
CA ILE A 475 -24.82 26.62 8.93
C ILE A 475 -24.59 25.28 9.62
N VAL A 476 -23.48 25.18 10.36
CA VAL A 476 -23.16 23.96 11.14
C VAL A 476 -24.09 23.84 12.34
N GLU A 477 -24.73 22.69 12.50
CA GLU A 477 -25.67 22.44 13.60
C GLU A 477 -25.03 21.68 14.76
N ARG A 478 -24.57 20.44 14.52
CA ARG A 478 -24.02 19.55 15.55
C ARG A 478 -23.03 18.55 14.98
N ALA A 479 -22.11 18.06 15.81
CA ALA A 479 -21.27 16.92 15.43
C ALA A 479 -22.10 15.63 15.36
N LEU A 480 -21.91 14.84 14.30
CA LEU A 480 -22.49 13.51 14.09
C LEU A 480 -21.53 12.41 14.55
N ALA A 481 -20.24 12.54 14.20
CA ALA A 481 -19.22 11.55 14.52
C ALA A 481 -17.83 12.19 14.61
N LYS A 482 -16.96 11.59 15.43
CA LYS A 482 -15.52 11.86 15.46
C LYS A 482 -14.77 10.56 15.18
N GLY A 483 -14.08 10.51 14.03
CA GLY A 483 -13.23 9.40 13.64
C GLY A 483 -11.74 9.67 13.91
N GLY A 484 -10.88 8.74 13.51
CA GLY A 484 -9.41 8.89 13.65
C GLY A 484 -8.78 9.89 12.67
N PHE A 485 -9.51 10.28 11.62
CA PHE A 485 -9.01 11.17 10.56
C PHE A 485 -9.81 12.47 10.43
N GLY A 486 -10.97 12.59 11.09
CA GLY A 486 -11.82 13.76 10.92
C GLY A 486 -13.05 13.80 11.84
N ILE A 487 -13.73 14.95 11.83
CA ILE A 487 -15.02 15.18 12.49
C ILE A 487 -16.07 15.42 11.41
N VAL A 488 -17.21 14.77 11.58
CA VAL A 488 -18.36 14.87 10.69
C VAL A 488 -19.46 15.68 11.38
N TYR A 489 -19.93 16.74 10.75
CA TYR A 489 -20.96 17.62 11.25
C TYR A 489 -22.23 17.54 10.40
N LEU A 490 -23.38 17.65 11.05
CA LEU A 490 -24.64 17.98 10.41
C LEU A 490 -24.67 19.48 10.17
N ALA A 491 -25.09 19.90 8.98
CA ALA A 491 -25.19 21.31 8.62
C ALA A 491 -26.35 21.55 7.66
N GLN A 492 -26.67 22.83 7.44
CA GLN A 492 -27.56 23.26 6.37
C GLN A 492 -26.78 24.04 5.31
N TYR A 493 -27.11 23.78 4.05
CA TYR A 493 -26.62 24.50 2.88
C TYR A 493 -27.76 24.70 1.88
N GLN A 494 -28.04 25.94 1.50
CA GLN A 494 -29.16 26.30 0.59
C GLN A 494 -30.51 25.68 0.99
N GLY A 495 -30.81 25.66 2.29
CA GLY A 495 -32.05 25.07 2.84
C GLY A 495 -32.11 23.54 2.79
N ARG A 496 -31.00 22.86 2.45
CA ARG A 496 -30.87 21.40 2.46
C ARG A 496 -30.00 20.96 3.61
N VAL A 497 -30.38 19.84 4.24
CA VAL A 497 -29.55 19.19 5.25
C VAL A 497 -28.40 18.47 4.55
N VAL A 498 -27.18 18.74 4.98
CA VAL A 498 -25.93 18.23 4.41
C VAL A 498 -24.98 17.76 5.51
N VAL A 499 -23.92 17.08 5.09
CA VAL A 499 -22.82 16.67 5.96
C VAL A 499 -21.57 17.47 5.63
N VAL A 500 -20.88 17.95 6.66
CA VAL A 500 -19.57 18.60 6.55
C VAL A 500 -18.53 17.72 7.24
N LYS A 501 -17.65 17.09 6.47
CA LYS A 501 -16.52 16.30 6.99
C LYS A 501 -15.28 17.16 6.99
N LYS A 502 -14.67 17.34 8.16
CA LYS A 502 -13.43 18.12 8.38
C LYS A 502 -12.30 17.20 8.83
N ILE A 503 -11.08 17.47 8.38
CA ILE A 503 -9.88 16.84 8.93
C ILE A 503 -9.66 17.29 10.38
N LEU A 504 -9.08 16.42 11.23
CA LEU A 504 -8.69 16.83 12.58
C LEU A 504 -7.54 17.86 12.52
N PRO A 505 -7.55 18.92 13.34
CA PRO A 505 -6.47 19.92 13.34
C PRO A 505 -5.08 19.32 13.51
N GLU A 506 -4.94 18.32 14.40
CA GLU A 506 -3.69 17.58 14.66
C GLU A 506 -3.20 16.73 13.47
N LYS A 507 -4.11 16.38 12.55
CA LYS A 507 -3.81 15.64 11.32
C LYS A 507 -3.63 16.58 10.12
N ALA A 508 -4.24 17.76 10.16
CA ALA A 508 -4.07 18.80 9.14
C ALA A 508 -2.64 19.36 9.11
N SER A 509 -1.89 19.23 10.21
CA SER A 509 -0.47 19.59 10.28
C SER A 509 0.48 18.52 9.73
N ASP A 510 0.01 17.29 9.45
CA ASP A 510 0.80 16.28 8.73
C ASP A 510 0.43 16.37 7.24
N ASP A 511 1.37 16.88 6.44
CA ASP A 511 1.20 17.08 4.99
C ASP A 511 0.73 15.81 4.27
N ARG A 512 1.10 14.60 4.74
CA ARG A 512 0.67 13.34 4.12
C ARG A 512 -0.81 13.07 4.41
N CYS A 513 -1.24 13.35 5.65
CA CYS A 513 -2.65 13.21 6.04
C CYS A 513 -3.52 14.25 5.32
N LEU A 514 -3.06 15.50 5.25
CA LEU A 514 -3.74 16.56 4.51
C LEU A 514 -3.83 16.24 3.01
N LYS A 515 -2.72 15.82 2.38
CA LYS A 515 -2.71 15.42 0.97
C LYS A 515 -3.64 14.24 0.72
N GLY A 516 -3.67 13.24 1.59
CA GLY A 516 -4.59 12.11 1.47
C GLY A 516 -6.06 12.51 1.53
N PHE A 517 -6.39 13.43 2.43
CA PHE A 517 -7.73 13.99 2.51
C PHE A 517 -8.10 14.81 1.26
N LEU A 518 -7.17 15.61 0.74
CA LEU A 518 -7.38 16.36 -0.52
C LEU A 518 -7.57 15.44 -1.73
N ASP A 519 -6.78 14.38 -1.82
CA ASP A 519 -6.88 13.41 -2.92
C ASP A 519 -8.20 12.62 -2.84
N GLU A 520 -8.69 12.31 -1.63
CA GLU A 520 -10.05 11.76 -1.41
C GLU A 520 -11.13 12.73 -1.89
N ILE A 521 -11.04 14.02 -1.54
CA ILE A 521 -12.00 15.04 -2.00
C ILE A 521 -12.00 15.14 -3.53
N LYS A 522 -10.82 15.14 -4.16
CA LYS A 522 -10.70 15.19 -5.62
C LYS A 522 -11.36 13.99 -6.26
N LEU A 523 -11.12 12.77 -5.77
CA LEU A 523 -11.78 11.58 -6.29
C LEU A 523 -13.30 11.72 -6.16
N CYS A 524 -13.80 12.02 -4.96
CA CYS A 524 -15.24 12.22 -4.72
C CYS A 524 -15.86 13.25 -5.68
N SER A 525 -15.13 14.30 -6.04
CA SER A 525 -15.61 15.34 -6.97
C SER A 525 -15.77 14.86 -8.42
N THR A 526 -15.18 13.72 -8.77
CA THR A 526 -15.26 13.10 -10.11
C THR A 526 -16.30 12.00 -10.20
N LEU A 527 -16.86 11.54 -9.07
CA LEU A 527 -17.83 10.45 -9.02
C LEU A 527 -19.26 10.98 -9.04
N ASP A 528 -20.10 10.41 -9.89
CA ASP A 528 -21.53 10.69 -9.95
C ASP A 528 -22.31 9.41 -10.25
N HIS A 529 -22.88 8.80 -9.20
CA HIS A 529 -23.61 7.55 -9.30
C HIS A 529 -24.64 7.44 -8.17
N PRO A 530 -25.87 6.92 -8.41
CA PRO A 530 -26.94 6.85 -7.40
C PRO A 530 -26.58 6.03 -6.15
N LYS A 531 -25.66 5.06 -6.27
CA LYS A 531 -25.16 4.22 -5.18
C LYS A 531 -23.82 4.68 -4.58
N VAL A 532 -23.36 5.89 -4.92
CA VAL A 532 -22.21 6.55 -4.29
C VAL A 532 -22.70 7.81 -3.59
N VAL A 533 -22.18 8.09 -2.39
CA VAL A 533 -22.57 9.28 -1.63
C VAL A 533 -22.17 10.53 -2.42
N LYS A 534 -23.16 11.39 -2.67
CA LYS A 534 -23.03 12.55 -3.54
C LYS A 534 -22.16 13.63 -2.90
N PHE A 535 -21.09 13.98 -3.62
CA PHE A 535 -20.31 15.19 -3.38
C PHE A 535 -21.14 16.43 -3.78
N LEU A 536 -21.18 17.43 -2.90
CA LEU A 536 -21.89 18.69 -3.13
C LEU A 536 -20.96 19.89 -3.27
N GLY A 537 -19.82 19.86 -2.58
CA GLY A 537 -18.83 20.92 -2.67
C GLY A 537 -17.74 20.81 -1.62
N VAL A 538 -16.90 21.83 -1.57
CA VAL A 538 -15.79 21.94 -0.63
C VAL A 538 -15.75 23.35 -0.06
N SER A 539 -15.47 23.49 1.23
CA SER A 539 -15.40 24.80 1.89
C SER A 539 -14.14 24.91 2.73
N TRP A 540 -13.49 26.06 2.64
CA TRP A 540 -12.27 26.37 3.37
C TRP A 540 -12.12 27.88 3.56
N ASN A 541 -11.65 28.25 4.75
CA ASN A 541 -11.11 29.57 5.06
C ASN A 541 -9.58 29.55 5.03
N THR A 542 -9.01 28.45 5.55
CA THR A 542 -7.58 28.12 5.53
C THR A 542 -7.43 26.66 5.06
N LEU A 543 -6.24 26.24 4.61
CA LEU A 543 -5.99 24.84 4.23
C LEU A 543 -6.19 23.87 5.40
N SER A 544 -5.88 24.30 6.61
CA SER A 544 -6.13 23.56 7.86
C SER A 544 -7.61 23.41 8.21
N ASP A 545 -8.51 24.20 7.59
CA ASP A 545 -9.96 24.17 7.81
C ASP A 545 -10.73 23.57 6.64
N ILE A 546 -10.04 22.90 5.70
CA ILE A 546 -10.71 22.34 4.54
C ILE A 546 -11.74 21.28 4.93
N SER A 547 -12.89 21.38 4.29
CA SER A 547 -14.07 20.57 4.61
C SER A 547 -14.79 20.16 3.34
N VAL A 548 -15.22 18.91 3.30
CA VAL A 548 -16.02 18.37 2.19
C VAL A 548 -17.49 18.33 2.58
N ILE A 549 -18.33 18.78 1.66
CA ILE A 549 -19.78 18.85 1.81
C ILE A 549 -20.39 17.73 0.97
N MET A 550 -21.20 16.90 1.62
CA MET A 550 -21.83 15.72 1.02
C MET A 550 -23.31 15.67 1.36
N GLU A 551 -24.07 14.89 0.61
CA GLU A 551 -25.47 14.61 0.96
C GLU A 551 -25.58 13.96 2.36
N TYR A 552 -26.65 14.27 3.07
CA TYR A 552 -26.91 13.69 4.38
C TYR A 552 -27.65 12.35 4.27
N MET A 553 -27.11 11.34 4.96
CA MET A 553 -27.65 9.98 5.02
C MET A 553 -28.26 9.74 6.42
N PRO A 554 -29.58 9.93 6.61
CA PRO A 554 -30.18 10.06 7.94
C PRO A 554 -30.20 8.77 8.75
N ASN A 555 -30.14 7.61 8.10
CA ASN A 555 -30.14 6.32 8.78
C ASN A 555 -28.74 5.84 9.20
N GLY A 556 -27.72 6.68 8.99
CA GLY A 556 -26.34 6.40 9.41
C GLY A 556 -25.67 5.33 8.55
N ASP A 557 -24.65 4.68 9.11
CA ASP A 557 -23.93 3.59 8.47
C ASP A 557 -24.56 2.21 8.70
N LEU A 558 -24.24 1.26 7.83
CA LEU A 558 -24.74 -0.11 7.89
C LEU A 558 -24.23 -0.84 9.15
N ASP A 559 -23.03 -0.58 9.65
CA ASP A 559 -22.53 -1.20 10.91
C ASP A 559 -23.44 -0.86 12.11
N VAL A 560 -23.96 0.37 12.19
CA VAL A 560 -24.97 0.75 13.20
C VAL A 560 -26.30 0.02 12.99
N LEU A 561 -26.76 -0.14 11.73
CA LEU A 561 -27.97 -0.91 11.45
C LEU A 561 -27.81 -2.38 11.87
N LEU A 562 -26.68 -3.02 11.51
CA LEU A 562 -26.41 -4.42 11.82
C LEU A 562 -26.40 -4.66 13.34
N LYS A 563 -25.78 -3.77 14.13
CA LYS A 563 -25.83 -3.86 15.60
C LYS A 563 -27.24 -3.82 16.16
N ARG A 564 -28.09 -2.93 15.64
CA ARG A 564 -29.51 -2.87 16.04
C ARG A 564 -30.24 -4.16 15.68
N GLN A 565 -29.98 -4.72 14.49
CA GLN A 565 -30.58 -6.01 14.09
C GLN A 565 -30.08 -7.17 14.96
N HIS A 566 -28.81 -7.16 15.35
CA HIS A 566 -28.27 -8.14 16.27
C HIS A 566 -29.04 -8.13 17.60
N GLU A 567 -29.27 -6.95 18.17
CA GLU A 567 -30.04 -6.78 19.40
C GLU A 567 -31.50 -7.24 19.26
N ARG A 568 -32.16 -6.91 18.14
CA ARG A 568 -33.54 -7.36 17.87
C ARG A 568 -33.63 -8.87 17.70
N LYS A 569 -32.67 -9.48 16.98
CA LYS A 569 -32.61 -10.93 16.81
C LYS A 569 -32.43 -11.65 18.15
N LEU A 570 -31.61 -11.12 19.05
CA LEU A 570 -31.46 -11.65 20.42
C LEU A 570 -32.76 -11.55 21.24
N GLN A 571 -33.66 -10.64 20.89
CA GLN A 571 -35.00 -10.50 21.48
C GLN A 571 -36.07 -11.35 20.77
N GLY A 572 -35.69 -12.17 19.79
CA GLY A 572 -36.60 -13.04 19.04
C GLY A 572 -37.34 -12.35 17.88
N MET A 573 -36.91 -11.14 17.49
CA MET A 573 -37.48 -10.38 16.37
C MET A 573 -36.44 -10.32 15.24
N ASP A 574 -36.56 -11.18 14.23
CA ASP A 574 -35.69 -11.18 13.03
C ASP A 574 -36.55 -10.87 11.80
N ASP A 575 -36.68 -9.58 11.48
CA ASP A 575 -37.43 -9.08 10.32
C ASP A 575 -36.52 -8.66 9.16
N PHE A 576 -35.20 -8.88 9.29
CA PHE A 576 -34.21 -8.47 8.30
C PHE A 576 -33.79 -9.68 7.47
N ASP A 577 -34.65 -10.06 6.53
CA ASP A 577 -34.48 -11.23 5.68
C ASP A 577 -33.45 -11.02 4.55
N TRP A 578 -32.94 -12.12 3.99
CA TRP A 578 -32.02 -12.08 2.86
C TRP A 578 -32.64 -11.63 1.56
N TYR A 579 -33.89 -12.02 1.28
CA TYR A 579 -34.55 -11.75 0.01
C TYR A 579 -35.80 -10.89 0.15
N GLN A 580 -36.55 -11.04 1.24
CA GLN A 580 -37.78 -10.31 1.47
C GLN A 580 -37.52 -8.96 2.14
N ASN A 581 -38.23 -7.94 1.67
CA ASN A 581 -38.26 -6.64 2.32
C ASN A 581 -39.22 -6.70 3.52
N SER A 582 -38.80 -6.13 4.64
CA SER A 582 -39.71 -5.81 5.75
C SER A 582 -40.55 -4.58 5.39
N SER A 583 -41.58 -4.29 6.20
CA SER A 583 -42.33 -3.03 6.12
C SER A 583 -41.45 -1.79 6.32
N THR A 584 -40.25 -1.97 6.90
CA THR A 584 -39.34 -0.86 7.25
C THR A 584 -37.97 -0.93 6.59
N LEU A 585 -37.49 -2.12 6.21
CA LEU A 585 -36.11 -2.34 5.74
C LEU A 585 -36.09 -3.11 4.43
N PRO A 586 -35.19 -2.78 3.50
CA PRO A 586 -34.89 -3.63 2.36
C PRO A 586 -34.22 -4.92 2.83
N SER A 587 -34.25 -5.95 1.99
CA SER A 587 -33.56 -7.20 2.24
C SER A 587 -32.04 -7.02 2.26
N ARG A 588 -31.33 -7.96 2.93
CA ARG A 588 -29.86 -7.93 2.98
C ARG A 588 -29.24 -8.03 1.58
N ALA A 589 -29.82 -8.85 0.70
CA ALA A 589 -29.37 -8.97 -0.68
C ALA A 589 -29.58 -7.68 -1.48
N GLN A 590 -30.65 -6.92 -1.22
CA GLN A 590 -30.84 -5.61 -1.87
C GLN A 590 -29.77 -4.60 -1.44
N ILE A 591 -29.42 -4.55 -0.15
CA ILE A 591 -28.32 -3.70 0.34
C ILE A 591 -26.99 -4.11 -0.29
N ALA A 592 -26.70 -5.42 -0.33
CA ALA A 592 -25.48 -5.94 -0.95
C ALA A 592 -25.43 -5.65 -2.46
N LEU A 593 -26.58 -5.69 -3.14
CA LEU A 593 -26.70 -5.38 -4.56
C LEU A 593 -26.42 -3.90 -4.84
N ASP A 594 -26.98 -3.00 -4.01
CA ASP A 594 -26.70 -1.56 -4.07
C ASP A 594 -25.19 -1.26 -3.95
N VAL A 595 -24.50 -1.96 -3.02
CA VAL A 595 -23.04 -1.85 -2.87
C VAL A 595 -22.31 -2.37 -4.11
N LEU A 596 -22.70 -3.52 -4.64
CA LEU A 596 -22.09 -4.06 -5.86
C LEU A 596 -22.31 -3.16 -7.07
N GLU A 597 -23.46 -2.51 -7.19
CA GLU A 597 -23.75 -1.56 -8.27
C GLU A 597 -22.78 -0.36 -8.20
N ALA A 598 -22.49 0.15 -7.00
CA ALA A 598 -21.45 1.16 -6.80
C ALA A 598 -20.05 0.66 -7.18
N VAL A 599 -19.69 -0.57 -6.78
CA VAL A 599 -18.38 -1.17 -7.08
C VAL A 599 -18.21 -1.41 -8.59
N VAL A 600 -19.25 -1.89 -9.27
CA VAL A 600 -19.27 -2.02 -10.74
C VAL A 600 -18.99 -0.68 -11.41
N TYR A 601 -19.64 0.39 -10.94
CA TYR A 601 -19.41 1.73 -11.45
C TYR A 601 -17.93 2.14 -11.30
N LEU A 602 -17.34 1.97 -10.11
CA LEU A 602 -15.93 2.31 -9.86
C LEU A 602 -14.96 1.48 -10.72
N HIS A 603 -15.23 0.19 -10.89
CA HIS A 603 -14.39 -0.72 -11.67
C HIS A 603 -14.55 -0.54 -13.19
N SER A 604 -15.58 0.19 -13.64
CA SER A 604 -15.85 0.43 -15.07
C SER A 604 -15.04 1.56 -15.70
N PHE A 605 -14.32 2.34 -14.90
CA PHE A 605 -13.43 3.40 -15.39
C PHE A 605 -12.28 2.80 -16.22
N SER A 606 -11.77 3.54 -17.21
CA SER A 606 -10.67 3.10 -18.09
C SER A 606 -9.42 2.67 -17.32
N SER A 607 -9.15 3.36 -16.20
CA SER A 607 -8.33 2.85 -15.11
C SER A 607 -9.28 2.54 -13.93
N PRO A 608 -9.49 1.27 -13.56
CA PRO A 608 -10.41 0.90 -12.49
C PRO A 608 -10.09 1.63 -11.19
N ILE A 609 -11.11 2.25 -10.58
CA ILE A 609 -11.00 2.89 -9.28
C ILE A 609 -11.20 1.80 -8.22
N ILE A 610 -10.18 1.53 -7.42
CA ILE A 610 -10.24 0.53 -6.33
C ILE A 610 -10.60 1.25 -5.03
N HIS A 611 -11.65 0.80 -4.34
CA HIS A 611 -12.16 1.44 -3.13
C HIS A 611 -11.21 1.28 -1.92
N ARG A 612 -10.63 0.09 -1.72
CA ARG A 612 -9.60 -0.24 -0.70
C ARG A 612 -10.03 -0.18 0.77
N ASP A 613 -11.26 0.26 1.08
CA ASP A 613 -11.80 0.27 2.44
C ASP A 613 -13.28 -0.17 2.50
N LEU A 614 -13.66 -1.19 1.71
CA LEU A 614 -15.04 -1.65 1.66
C LEU A 614 -15.40 -2.48 2.90
N LYS A 615 -16.42 -2.02 3.64
CA LYS A 615 -16.93 -2.61 4.90
C LYS A 615 -18.28 -1.99 5.26
N ALA A 616 -19.08 -2.62 6.12
CA ALA A 616 -20.38 -2.10 6.53
C ALA A 616 -20.33 -0.65 7.08
N LYS A 617 -19.25 -0.29 7.79
CA LYS A 617 -19.07 1.07 8.33
C LYS A 617 -18.99 2.17 7.26
N ASN A 618 -18.58 1.83 6.03
CA ASN A 618 -18.43 2.78 4.93
C ASN A 618 -19.63 2.75 3.95
N VAL A 619 -20.69 2.03 4.30
CA VAL A 619 -21.96 2.00 3.56
C VAL A 619 -22.99 2.84 4.33
N LEU A 620 -23.44 3.95 3.75
CA LEU A 620 -24.40 4.85 4.35
C LEU A 620 -25.82 4.61 3.82
N LEU A 621 -26.83 4.86 4.66
CA LEU A 621 -28.23 4.52 4.39
C LEU A 621 -29.09 5.78 4.25
N SER A 622 -29.78 5.88 3.12
CA SER A 622 -30.69 6.99 2.82
C SER A 622 -31.92 6.94 3.73
N LYS A 623 -32.80 7.95 3.64
CA LYS A 623 -34.08 7.96 4.39
C LYS A 623 -34.93 6.71 4.13
N ASN A 624 -34.83 6.15 2.93
CA ASN A 624 -35.55 4.95 2.50
C ASN A 624 -34.68 3.67 2.63
N TYR A 625 -33.57 3.73 3.38
CA TYR A 625 -32.60 2.65 3.55
C TYR A 625 -31.91 2.18 2.26
N GLU A 626 -31.89 3.01 1.22
CA GLU A 626 -31.04 2.75 0.05
C GLU A 626 -29.58 2.90 0.45
N ALA A 627 -28.75 1.93 0.05
CA ALA A 627 -27.35 1.91 0.42
C ALA A 627 -26.51 2.71 -0.58
N LYS A 628 -25.59 3.54 -0.06
CA LYS A 628 -24.60 4.25 -0.86
C LYS A 628 -23.21 4.08 -0.25
N LEU A 629 -22.23 3.87 -1.13
CA LEU A 629 -20.84 3.72 -0.75
C LEU A 629 -20.18 5.09 -0.47
N SER A 630 -19.36 5.17 0.57
CA SER A 630 -18.66 6.36 1.05
C SER A 630 -17.22 6.01 1.46
N ASP A 631 -16.41 7.03 1.76
CA ASP A 631 -15.06 6.92 2.35
C ASP A 631 -14.08 6.06 1.53
N PHE A 632 -13.57 6.66 0.45
CA PHE A 632 -12.62 6.03 -0.48
C PHE A 632 -11.21 5.98 0.11
N GLY A 633 -10.62 4.79 0.19
CA GLY A 633 -9.36 4.50 0.88
C GLY A 633 -8.08 4.97 0.17
N ILE A 634 -8.08 6.12 -0.53
CA ILE A 634 -6.94 6.63 -1.30
C ILE A 634 -5.71 6.84 -0.40
N SER A 635 -5.91 7.36 0.80
CA SER A 635 -4.84 7.56 1.80
C SER A 635 -4.15 6.26 2.25
N ARG A 636 -4.72 5.09 1.97
CA ARG A 636 -4.14 3.78 2.33
C ARG A 636 -3.09 3.30 1.34
N GLU A 637 -2.99 3.90 0.14
CA GLU A 637 -1.95 3.58 -0.85
C GLU A 637 -0.54 3.83 -0.28
N TRP A 638 -0.36 4.91 0.48
CA TRP A 638 0.94 5.26 1.06
C TRP A 638 1.25 4.55 2.38
N ALA A 639 0.24 3.97 3.04
CA ALA A 639 0.41 3.30 4.32
C ALA A 639 0.94 1.87 4.17
N VAL A 640 0.64 1.20 3.05
CA VAL A 640 1.16 -0.14 2.74
C VAL A 640 2.65 -0.11 2.41
N ASP A 641 3.12 0.98 1.78
CA ASP A 641 4.51 1.10 1.31
C ASP A 641 5.53 1.46 2.41
N GLN A 642 5.14 2.00 3.57
CA GLN A 642 6.12 2.59 4.49
C GLN A 642 6.03 2.29 5.98
N THR A 643 4.98 1.70 6.56
CA THR A 643 5.03 1.22 7.96
C THR A 643 3.74 0.51 8.36
N MET A 644 3.82 -0.80 8.64
CA MET A 644 2.77 -1.59 9.30
C MET A 644 2.51 -1.19 10.77
N THR A 645 2.96 -0.01 11.21
CA THR A 645 3.05 0.36 12.63
C THR A 645 2.13 1.48 13.09
N ALA A 646 1.29 2.07 12.24
CA ALA A 646 0.35 3.11 12.69
C ALA A 646 -0.93 3.21 11.84
N GLY A 647 -1.80 2.20 11.90
CA GLY A 647 -3.12 2.22 11.25
C GLY A 647 -4.14 1.34 11.96
N ILE A 648 -4.65 1.80 13.10
CA ILE A 648 -5.62 1.10 13.96
C ILE A 648 -6.94 0.87 13.19
N GLY A 649 -7.32 -0.40 12.97
CA GLY A 649 -8.73 -0.81 13.01
C GLY A 649 -9.36 -1.57 11.82
N THR A 650 -8.71 -1.71 10.65
CA THR A 650 -9.38 -2.32 9.47
C THR A 650 -8.50 -3.32 8.71
N MET A 651 -7.82 -4.25 9.39
CA MET A 651 -7.08 -5.34 8.71
C MET A 651 -8.02 -6.47 8.26
N ALA A 652 -9.14 -6.66 8.94
CA ALA A 652 -10.06 -7.78 8.73
C ALA A 652 -10.76 -7.83 7.36
N TRP A 653 -10.82 -6.72 6.64
CA TRP A 653 -11.44 -6.62 5.31
C TRP A 653 -10.43 -6.63 4.16
N ILE A 654 -9.13 -6.63 4.47
CA ILE A 654 -8.07 -6.50 3.47
C ILE A 654 -7.79 -7.87 2.85
N ALA A 655 -7.72 -7.91 1.52
CA ALA A 655 -7.45 -9.13 0.77
C ALA A 655 -6.05 -9.71 1.07
N PRO A 656 -5.86 -11.05 0.99
CA PRO A 656 -4.59 -11.71 1.31
C PRO A 656 -3.39 -11.18 0.52
N GLU A 657 -3.55 -10.88 -0.77
CA GLU A 657 -2.51 -10.29 -1.63
C GLU A 657 -2.14 -8.87 -1.21
N VAL A 658 -3.12 -8.07 -0.76
CA VAL A 658 -2.87 -6.70 -0.29
C VAL A 658 -2.15 -6.74 1.06
N LEU A 659 -2.54 -7.66 1.96
CA LEU A 659 -1.85 -7.87 3.24
C LEU A 659 -0.42 -8.39 3.07
N ARG A 660 -0.14 -9.13 1.99
CA ARG A 660 1.21 -9.59 1.62
C ARG A 660 2.07 -8.52 0.93
N GLY A 661 1.51 -7.34 0.65
CA GLY A 661 2.22 -6.27 -0.07
C GLY A 661 2.45 -6.60 -1.55
N GLU A 662 1.64 -7.50 -2.12
CA GLU A 662 1.72 -7.86 -3.54
C GLU A 662 1.00 -6.83 -4.40
N ARG A 663 1.27 -6.84 -5.71
CA ARG A 663 0.43 -6.12 -6.67
C ARG A 663 -1.00 -6.68 -6.58
N TYR A 664 -1.96 -5.78 -6.50
CA TYR A 664 -3.37 -6.13 -6.41
C TYR A 664 -4.17 -5.37 -7.48
N THR A 665 -5.37 -5.88 -7.74
CA THR A 665 -6.29 -5.32 -8.73
C THR A 665 -7.63 -5.02 -8.06
N GLU A 666 -8.64 -4.66 -8.85
CA GLU A 666 -10.02 -4.47 -8.42
C GLU A 666 -10.62 -5.71 -7.72
N LYS A 667 -10.01 -6.89 -7.90
CA LYS A 667 -10.33 -8.14 -7.18
C LYS A 667 -10.13 -8.05 -5.67
N ALA A 668 -9.34 -7.09 -5.18
CA ALA A 668 -9.21 -6.82 -3.75
C ALA A 668 -10.54 -6.33 -3.14
N ASP A 669 -11.27 -5.45 -3.84
CA ASP A 669 -12.58 -4.98 -3.36
C ASP A 669 -13.63 -6.10 -3.35
N ILE A 670 -13.51 -7.08 -4.26
CA ILE A 670 -14.39 -8.26 -4.29
C ILE A 670 -14.18 -9.13 -3.06
N TYR A 671 -12.93 -9.29 -2.61
CA TYR A 671 -12.65 -9.94 -1.33
C TYR A 671 -13.25 -9.17 -0.16
N SER A 672 -13.03 -7.85 -0.09
CA SER A 672 -13.62 -7.01 0.95
C SER A 672 -15.15 -7.07 0.95
N PHE A 673 -15.77 -7.20 -0.23
CA PHE A 673 -17.21 -7.42 -0.37
C PHE A 673 -17.62 -8.78 0.21
N GLY A 674 -16.88 -9.86 -0.06
CA GLY A 674 -17.09 -11.14 0.57
C GLY A 674 -17.02 -11.08 2.10
N VAL A 675 -16.09 -10.30 2.65
CA VAL A 675 -16.01 -10.06 4.10
C VAL A 675 -17.25 -9.29 4.59
N MET A 676 -17.71 -8.26 3.87
CA MET A 676 -18.93 -7.53 4.22
C MET A 676 -20.20 -8.41 4.16
N MET A 677 -20.26 -9.39 3.26
CA MET A 677 -21.35 -10.37 3.23
C MET A 677 -21.40 -11.20 4.53
N SER A 678 -20.24 -11.48 5.14
CA SER A 678 -20.20 -12.12 6.47
C SER A 678 -20.74 -11.20 7.58
N GLU A 679 -20.53 -9.88 7.49
CA GLU A 679 -21.14 -8.90 8.41
C GLU A 679 -22.67 -8.91 8.30
N LEU A 680 -23.20 -8.94 7.08
CA LEU A 680 -24.65 -9.06 6.82
C LEU A 680 -25.22 -10.38 7.35
N ALA A 681 -24.46 -11.48 7.24
CA ALA A 681 -24.89 -12.80 7.70
C ALA A 681 -24.93 -12.91 9.23
N THR A 682 -23.91 -12.36 9.90
CA THR A 682 -23.67 -12.57 11.34
C THR A 682 -24.14 -11.41 12.21
N TYR A 683 -24.34 -10.23 11.61
CA TYR A 683 -24.51 -8.94 12.29
C TYR A 683 -23.32 -8.54 13.19
N GLN A 684 -22.18 -9.20 13.00
CA GLN A 684 -20.98 -9.03 13.81
C GLN A 684 -19.81 -8.58 12.95
N LYS A 685 -18.77 -8.09 13.61
CA LYS A 685 -17.52 -7.76 12.92
C LYS A 685 -16.79 -9.04 12.55
N PRO A 686 -16.12 -9.07 11.38
CA PRO A 686 -15.31 -10.22 10.99
C PRO A 686 -14.16 -10.42 12.00
N PHE A 687 -13.87 -11.69 12.31
CA PHE A 687 -12.82 -12.10 13.24
C PHE A 687 -12.93 -11.43 14.63
N GLU A 688 -14.14 -11.30 15.15
CA GLU A 688 -14.37 -10.70 16.48
C GLU A 688 -13.56 -11.44 17.58
N GLY A 689 -12.86 -10.66 18.41
CA GLY A 689 -11.97 -11.18 19.47
C GLY A 689 -10.59 -11.62 18.99
N VAL A 690 -10.28 -11.52 17.69
CA VAL A 690 -8.96 -11.85 17.12
C VAL A 690 -8.12 -10.57 16.96
N THR A 691 -6.83 -10.65 17.32
CA THR A 691 -5.91 -9.51 17.16
C THR A 691 -5.57 -9.28 15.68
N ASN A 692 -5.36 -8.02 15.27
CA ASN A 692 -4.99 -7.68 13.88
C ASN A 692 -3.78 -8.46 13.37
N ALA A 693 -2.74 -8.66 14.20
CA ALA A 693 -1.56 -9.43 13.81
C ALA A 693 -1.91 -10.90 13.49
N LEU A 694 -2.82 -11.50 14.26
CA LEU A 694 -3.27 -12.87 14.03
C LEU A 694 -4.19 -12.97 12.82
N ILE A 695 -5.04 -11.98 12.57
CA ILE A 695 -5.85 -11.87 11.35
C ILE A 695 -4.92 -11.83 10.14
N VAL A 696 -3.92 -10.93 10.14
CA VAL A 696 -2.95 -10.81 9.05
C VAL A 696 -2.23 -12.14 8.83
N LEU A 697 -1.71 -12.77 9.88
CA LEU A 697 -1.02 -14.05 9.77
C LEU A 697 -1.91 -15.13 9.12
N LYS A 698 -3.11 -15.35 9.64
CA LYS A 698 -3.98 -16.45 9.20
C LYS A 698 -4.65 -16.23 7.85
N VAL A 699 -5.04 -14.98 7.55
CA VAL A 699 -5.62 -14.62 6.25
C VAL A 699 -4.53 -14.71 5.17
N THR A 700 -3.30 -14.27 5.45
CA THR A 700 -2.20 -14.36 4.47
C THR A 700 -1.65 -15.77 4.28
N SER A 701 -1.77 -16.66 5.27
CA SER A 701 -1.43 -18.08 5.12
C SER A 701 -2.54 -18.93 4.51
N GLY A 702 -3.75 -18.38 4.33
CA GLY A 702 -4.92 -19.11 3.82
C GLY A 702 -5.54 -20.07 4.85
N GLU A 703 -5.12 -19.99 6.11
CA GLU A 703 -5.61 -20.85 7.20
C GLU A 703 -6.98 -20.43 7.73
N GLU A 704 -7.41 -19.18 7.53
CA GLU A 704 -8.69 -18.69 8.03
C GLU A 704 -9.38 -17.74 7.04
N GLN A 705 -10.70 -17.91 6.91
CA GLN A 705 -11.60 -17.04 6.16
C GLN A 705 -12.75 -16.59 7.10
N PRO A 706 -13.42 -15.47 6.80
CA PRO A 706 -14.58 -15.04 7.57
C PRO A 706 -15.65 -16.13 7.61
N GLN A 707 -16.22 -16.38 8.79
CA GLN A 707 -17.31 -17.34 8.92
C GLN A 707 -18.60 -16.75 8.37
N MET A 708 -19.17 -17.41 7.37
CA MET A 708 -20.54 -17.15 6.95
C MET A 708 -21.47 -17.73 8.02
N GLY A 709 -22.19 -16.86 8.72
CA GLY A 709 -23.25 -17.27 9.66
C GLY A 709 -24.41 -17.97 8.95
N GLN A 710 -25.58 -18.02 9.59
CA GLN A 710 -26.77 -18.56 8.95
C GLN A 710 -27.18 -17.66 7.76
N CYS A 711 -27.06 -18.19 6.55
CA CYS A 711 -27.48 -17.56 5.31
C CYS A 711 -27.92 -18.61 4.27
N PRO A 712 -28.74 -18.23 3.28
CA PRO A 712 -29.10 -19.08 2.15
C PRO A 712 -27.87 -19.62 1.40
N GLU A 713 -28.03 -20.81 0.82
CA GLU A 713 -26.91 -21.54 0.19
C GLU A 713 -26.28 -20.80 -0.99
N ASP A 714 -27.13 -20.20 -1.81
CA ASP A 714 -26.76 -19.41 -2.97
C ASP A 714 -25.99 -18.13 -2.58
N ILE A 715 -26.41 -17.46 -1.50
CA ILE A 715 -25.67 -16.34 -0.89
C ILE A 715 -24.30 -16.81 -0.37
N ARG A 716 -24.27 -17.96 0.32
CA ARG A 716 -23.05 -18.54 0.86
C ARG A 716 -22.06 -18.86 -0.25
N GLU A 717 -22.51 -19.48 -1.33
CA GLU A 717 -21.68 -19.83 -2.49
C GLU A 717 -21.06 -18.60 -3.15
N LEU A 718 -21.86 -17.56 -3.42
CA LEU A 718 -21.34 -16.30 -3.98
C LEU A 718 -20.32 -15.64 -3.04
N SER A 719 -20.64 -15.58 -1.74
CA SER A 719 -19.77 -14.97 -0.74
C SER A 719 -18.43 -15.71 -0.63
N MET A 720 -18.45 -17.04 -0.63
CA MET A 720 -17.23 -17.85 -0.56
C MET A 720 -16.36 -17.71 -1.81
N ARG A 721 -16.96 -17.60 -3.01
CA ARG A 721 -16.20 -17.28 -4.23
C ARG A 721 -15.55 -15.89 -4.16
N CYS A 722 -16.26 -14.90 -3.64
CA CYS A 722 -15.67 -13.58 -3.38
C CYS A 722 -14.49 -13.65 -2.39
N LEU A 723 -14.55 -14.55 -1.39
CA LEU A 723 -13.51 -14.80 -0.41
C LEU A 723 -12.36 -15.72 -0.88
N SER A 724 -12.35 -16.13 -2.14
CA SER A 724 -11.30 -17.01 -2.68
C SER A 724 -9.91 -16.43 -2.41
N TYR A 725 -8.99 -17.29 -1.97
CA TYR A 725 -7.64 -16.88 -1.60
C TYR A 725 -6.90 -16.25 -2.79
N HIS A 726 -6.93 -16.91 -3.96
CA HIS A 726 -6.35 -16.37 -5.18
C HIS A 726 -7.29 -15.34 -5.86
N PRO A 727 -6.78 -14.16 -6.25
CA PRO A 727 -7.60 -13.12 -6.88
C PRO A 727 -8.26 -13.52 -8.20
N SER A 728 -7.63 -14.44 -8.96
CA SER A 728 -8.13 -14.98 -10.23
C SER A 728 -9.45 -15.73 -10.09
N ASP A 729 -9.65 -16.35 -8.93
CA ASP A 729 -10.77 -17.27 -8.69
C ASP A 729 -12.02 -16.52 -8.21
N ARG A 730 -11.85 -15.24 -7.83
CA ARG A 730 -12.94 -14.36 -7.44
C ARG A 730 -13.71 -13.91 -8.69
N PRO A 731 -15.04 -13.73 -8.63
CA PRO A 731 -15.80 -13.14 -9.73
C PRO A 731 -15.35 -11.68 -9.97
N SER A 732 -15.71 -11.10 -11.11
CA SER A 732 -15.65 -9.63 -11.24
C SER A 732 -16.84 -8.99 -10.52
N ALA A 733 -16.78 -7.69 -10.21
CA ALA A 733 -17.91 -6.97 -9.62
C ALA A 733 -19.19 -7.15 -10.44
N MET A 734 -19.07 -7.11 -11.76
CA MET A 734 -20.18 -7.26 -12.69
C MET A 734 -20.80 -8.65 -12.67
N VAL A 735 -19.97 -9.70 -12.55
CA VAL A 735 -20.45 -11.09 -12.42
C VAL A 735 -21.18 -11.26 -11.08
N ALA A 736 -20.57 -10.83 -9.97
CA ALA A 736 -21.20 -10.90 -8.66
C ALA A 736 -22.52 -10.11 -8.60
N HIS A 737 -22.55 -8.92 -9.20
CA HIS A 737 -23.75 -8.09 -9.31
C HIS A 737 -24.86 -8.79 -10.11
N TYR A 738 -24.52 -9.35 -11.28
CA TYR A 738 -25.48 -10.06 -12.13
C TYR A 738 -26.08 -11.28 -11.42
N GLU A 739 -25.24 -12.08 -10.76
CA GLU A 739 -25.69 -13.26 -10.02
C GLU A 739 -26.60 -12.87 -8.85
N LEU A 740 -26.18 -11.93 -8.00
CA LEU A 740 -26.99 -11.49 -6.86
C LEU A 740 -28.33 -10.88 -7.30
N ARG A 741 -28.33 -10.10 -8.39
CA ARG A 741 -29.56 -9.56 -9.00
C ARG A 741 -30.48 -10.67 -9.48
N THR A 742 -29.92 -11.74 -10.02
CA THR A 742 -30.68 -12.90 -10.51
C THR A 742 -31.30 -13.66 -9.33
N LEU A 743 -30.53 -13.91 -8.26
CA LEU A 743 -31.04 -14.51 -7.03
C LEU A 743 -32.19 -13.69 -6.44
N LEU A 744 -32.01 -12.37 -6.34
CA LEU A 744 -33.06 -11.50 -5.82
C LEU A 744 -34.33 -11.54 -6.67
N LYS A 745 -34.22 -11.57 -8.00
CA LYS A 745 -35.37 -11.73 -8.91
C LYS A 745 -36.06 -13.09 -8.77
N LEU A 746 -35.29 -14.17 -8.65
CA LEU A 746 -35.85 -15.52 -8.50
C LEU A 746 -36.68 -15.61 -7.23
N HIS A 747 -36.10 -15.24 -6.09
CA HIS A 747 -36.78 -15.32 -4.79
C HIS A 747 -37.91 -14.29 -4.60
N THR A 748 -37.94 -13.21 -5.39
CA THR A 748 -39.09 -12.27 -5.41
C THR A 748 -40.18 -12.67 -6.40
N ALA A 749 -39.87 -13.47 -7.42
CA ALA A 749 -40.84 -13.91 -8.43
C ALA A 749 -41.67 -15.15 -8.02
N PHE A 750 -41.21 -15.94 -7.05
CA PHE A 750 -41.91 -17.13 -6.55
C PHE A 750 -43.03 -16.82 -5.52
N GLU A 751 -43.35 -15.54 -5.28
CA GLU A 751 -44.40 -15.10 -4.34
C GLU A 751 -45.56 -14.32 -5.01
N LEU A 752 -45.65 -14.34 -6.35
CA LEU A 752 -46.85 -14.01 -7.12
C LEU A 752 -47.49 -15.31 -7.64
#